data_AF-F0XKD2-F1
#
_entry.id   AF-F0XKD2-F1
#
_cell.length_a   1.000
_cell.length_b   1.000
_cell.length_c   1.000
_cell.angle_alpha   90.00
_cell.angle_beta   90.00
_cell.angle_gamma   90.00
#
_symmetry.space_group_name_H-M   'P 1'
#
loop_
_entity.id
_entity.type
_entity.pdbx_description
1 polymer ?
#
loop_
_entity_poly.entity_id
_entity_poly.type
_entity_poly.pdbx_seq_one_letter_code
_entity_poly.pdbx_strand_id
1 'polypeptide(L)'
;MAEESSNDGSITAEKLPQILSSDVKVKVAGVDVDGMLRGKLMSKKKFLSIVSSGFGFCSVIFGWDMHDMTYFRELRISNKENGYRDILAVPDLQTFRRIPWEDNVPFFLLRFFDPDTMAPLSVCSRGLLTSQLDKLKERGFGAMAGVEYEFFNFLTPSDTPGADRKPSTATYLANNPVQSLPPLTQGMFGYSLTRPVVNKDFYYDIFETCNKFKCDIEGWHTESGPGVYEAALEFGKIQEMADRSSLFKFAVKSVAVKYGITPCFMAKPRQGLPGNSGHVHISLVDEKTGKNLLARDTPDADAPWSDIAHLSEMGRYKRLVENFWAPVTVSWGLEHRQASVRLISPPTSKPGATRFEVRVAGADANPHFVLAAILALGWRGVEKKLPIPCPPLGKQDGAGTTNDGGERLARSLREATNRFMAPTSIAREVFGNEFVDHFGGTREHEIRQWDEAVTDCIKQVCPVSHPAGALEGRHETEVTADGKREVLYPFAFKSLDWDVYHQFRPVYPASLFSMWLAHHKSHGGSLNTAHDLGSGPGTAAAVIAHHFAKVVVSDAGAANLATARANLVPSERFAFHQGPAEQASAWLPPRSVDLSSVCMAFHYMDGEATVRSVAATLKPGGSLVAVTYGFRLLFPGNPRAETLWYGAASRETLRLLREGRIFPAAVQGLAKSMTGLDFVPLPGDLFEPGARRVYINVSPDEPRPFCFVDPDAALWQEAPSQVAPEDAREYMCDRSWGRQADTAWLRGFLASCHLGFDDTTWAVDEWQELEAIVHAQPNGTIAIEWPVSVILATRKMEGES
;
A
#
# COMPACT_ATOMS: atom_id res chain seq x y z
N MET A 1 -45.76 32.74 -28.10
CA MET A 1 -45.90 33.73 -27.02
C MET A 1 -46.06 32.97 -25.70
N ALA A 2 -44.94 32.75 -25.03
CA ALA A 2 -44.85 32.49 -23.60
C ALA A 2 -43.55 33.19 -23.20
N GLU A 3 -43.67 34.24 -22.41
CA GLU A 3 -42.58 35.10 -21.99
C GLU A 3 -41.63 34.29 -21.10
N GLU A 4 -40.46 33.93 -21.65
CA GLU A 4 -39.29 33.59 -20.84
C GLU A 4 -38.83 34.87 -20.15
N SER A 5 -39.45 35.16 -19.01
CA SER A 5 -38.94 36.12 -18.05
C SER A 5 -37.55 35.65 -17.58
N SER A 6 -36.54 36.44 -17.92
CA SER A 6 -35.19 36.38 -17.38
C SER A 6 -35.25 36.59 -15.86
N ASN A 7 -35.46 35.52 -15.10
CA ASN A 7 -35.41 35.54 -13.65
C ASN A 7 -33.96 35.25 -13.25
N ASP A 8 -33.26 36.25 -12.72
CA ASP A 8 -31.97 36.06 -12.06
C ASP A 8 -32.17 35.12 -10.85
N GLY A 9 -31.99 33.82 -11.12
CA GLY A 9 -32.43 32.68 -10.30
C GLY A 9 -31.59 32.41 -9.05
N SER A 10 -30.84 33.39 -8.55
CA SER A 10 -30.04 33.24 -7.35
C SER A 10 -30.92 33.11 -6.09
N ILE A 11 -30.67 32.04 -5.32
CA ILE A 11 -31.32 31.80 -4.03
C ILE A 11 -30.66 32.72 -3.00
N THR A 12 -31.46 33.58 -2.35
CA THR A 12 -30.99 34.53 -1.32
C THR A 12 -31.69 34.29 0.01
N ALA A 13 -31.09 34.75 1.11
CA ALA A 13 -31.62 34.58 2.45
C ALA A 13 -33.04 35.18 2.59
N GLU A 14 -33.31 36.29 1.90
CA GLU A 14 -34.58 37.01 1.91
C GLU A 14 -35.69 36.22 1.19
N LYS A 15 -35.34 35.47 0.14
CA LYS A 15 -36.29 34.65 -0.64
C LYS A 15 -36.60 33.30 0.02
N LEU A 16 -35.73 32.80 0.92
CA LEU A 16 -35.86 31.47 1.52
C LEU A 16 -37.17 31.21 2.27
N PRO A 17 -37.74 32.15 3.07
CA PRO A 17 -39.02 31.91 3.74
C PRO A 17 -40.16 31.59 2.75
N GLN A 18 -40.14 32.23 1.57
CA GLN A 18 -41.11 31.98 0.51
C GLN A 18 -40.83 30.65 -0.19
N ILE A 19 -39.57 30.38 -0.55
CA ILE A 19 -39.14 29.14 -1.22
C ILE A 19 -39.46 27.90 -0.36
N LEU A 20 -39.29 28.02 0.95
CA LEU A 20 -39.51 26.96 1.93
C LEU A 20 -40.89 27.05 2.62
N SER A 21 -41.85 27.74 2.00
CA SER A 21 -43.15 28.01 2.61
C SER A 21 -43.90 26.72 3.00
N SER A 22 -43.86 25.71 2.12
CA SER A 22 -44.47 24.38 2.33
C SER A 22 -43.61 23.40 3.15
N ASP A 23 -42.37 23.75 3.47
CA ASP A 23 -41.45 22.86 4.17
C ASP A 23 -41.48 23.09 5.69
N VAL A 24 -41.31 22.02 6.47
CA VAL A 24 -41.18 22.09 7.94
C VAL A 24 -39.77 21.78 8.43
N LYS A 25 -38.93 21.21 7.56
CA LYS A 25 -37.58 20.71 7.85
C LYS A 25 -36.65 20.94 6.66
N VAL A 26 -35.37 21.10 6.94
CA VAL A 26 -34.29 21.30 5.95
C VAL A 26 -33.12 20.42 6.34
N LYS A 27 -32.50 19.73 5.38
CA LYS A 27 -31.27 18.97 5.58
C LYS A 27 -30.07 19.81 5.16
N VAL A 28 -29.00 19.75 5.94
CA VAL A 28 -27.72 20.36 5.57
C VAL A 28 -26.61 19.34 5.75
N ALA A 29 -25.57 19.38 4.91
CA ALA A 29 -24.40 18.52 5.08
C ALA A 29 -23.11 19.20 4.61
N GLY A 30 -22.02 18.95 5.32
CA GLY A 30 -20.66 19.21 4.86
C GLY A 30 -20.02 17.93 4.34
N VAL A 31 -18.87 18.08 3.70
CA VAL A 31 -18.04 16.95 3.23
C VAL A 31 -16.85 16.83 4.17
N ASP A 32 -16.65 15.65 4.76
CA ASP A 32 -15.48 15.36 5.59
C ASP A 32 -14.22 15.09 4.77
N VAL A 33 -13.12 14.75 5.43
CA VAL A 33 -11.82 14.49 4.78
C VAL A 33 -11.91 13.32 3.80
N ASP A 34 -12.69 12.29 4.12
CA ASP A 34 -12.85 11.07 3.32
C ASP A 34 -13.89 11.21 2.20
N GLY A 35 -14.49 12.39 2.06
CA GLY A 35 -15.44 12.68 0.99
C GLY A 35 -16.88 12.27 1.33
N MET A 36 -17.17 11.94 2.59
CA MET A 36 -18.51 11.56 3.03
C MET A 36 -19.33 12.79 3.45
N LEU A 37 -20.63 12.75 3.18
CA LEU A 37 -21.56 13.78 3.62
C LEU A 37 -21.90 13.59 5.10
N ARG A 38 -21.56 14.58 5.93
CA ARG A 38 -21.88 14.63 7.36
C ARG A 38 -22.83 15.80 7.62
N GLY A 39 -23.99 15.55 8.21
CA GLY A 39 -25.08 16.53 8.20
C GLY A 39 -26.14 16.39 9.28
N LYS A 40 -27.09 17.32 9.27
CA LYS A 40 -28.21 17.39 10.24
C LYS A 40 -29.52 17.67 9.49
N LEU A 41 -30.61 17.08 9.97
CA LEU A 41 -31.98 17.50 9.65
C LEU A 41 -32.44 18.50 10.71
N MET A 42 -32.81 19.70 10.30
CA MET A 42 -33.21 20.77 11.22
C MET A 42 -34.60 21.31 10.89
N SER A 43 -35.28 21.86 11.90
CA SER A 43 -36.57 22.53 11.67
C SER A 43 -36.37 23.78 10.79
N LYS A 44 -37.36 24.10 9.93
CA LYS A 44 -37.32 25.30 9.08
C LYS A 44 -37.02 26.57 9.88
N LYS A 45 -37.67 26.72 11.04
CA LYS A 45 -37.47 27.88 11.94
C LYS A 45 -36.00 28.02 12.36
N LYS A 46 -35.34 26.92 12.74
CA LYS A 46 -33.93 26.93 13.10
C LYS A 46 -33.07 27.26 11.88
N PHE A 47 -33.31 26.64 10.73
CA PHE A 47 -32.57 26.91 9.49
C PHE A 47 -32.60 28.39 9.10
N LEU A 48 -33.79 29.01 9.07
CA LEU A 48 -33.94 30.43 8.73
C LEU A 48 -33.20 31.35 9.73
N SER A 49 -33.09 30.96 11.01
CA SER A 49 -32.36 31.75 12.00
C SER A 49 -30.83 31.69 11.89
N ILE A 50 -30.28 30.67 11.20
CA ILE A 50 -28.83 30.42 11.09
C ILE A 50 -28.30 30.61 9.67
N VAL A 51 -29.17 30.88 8.70
CA VAL A 51 -28.80 30.83 7.28
C VAL A 51 -27.73 31.84 6.89
N SER A 52 -27.72 33.01 7.54
CA SER A 52 -26.73 34.06 7.28
C SER A 52 -25.55 34.04 8.27
N SER A 53 -25.78 33.64 9.52
CA SER A 53 -24.78 33.67 10.60
C SER A 53 -24.03 32.35 10.80
N GLY A 54 -24.53 31.26 10.22
CA GLY A 54 -24.02 29.91 10.47
C GLY A 54 -24.44 29.35 11.83
N PHE A 55 -23.92 28.17 12.15
CA PHE A 55 -24.18 27.46 13.40
C PHE A 55 -22.98 26.61 13.82
N GLY A 56 -22.89 26.28 15.11
CA GLY A 56 -21.88 25.37 15.64
C GLY A 56 -22.03 23.94 15.12
N PHE A 57 -20.92 23.37 14.66
CA PHE A 57 -20.81 21.97 14.26
C PHE A 57 -19.60 21.36 14.97
N CYS A 58 -19.74 20.20 15.58
CA CYS A 58 -18.62 19.58 16.31
C CYS A 58 -17.44 19.32 15.36
N SER A 59 -16.24 19.75 15.74
CA SER A 59 -15.02 19.57 14.95
C SER A 59 -14.66 18.10 14.70
N VAL A 60 -15.23 17.15 15.46
CA VAL A 60 -14.95 15.71 15.36
C VAL A 60 -15.15 15.15 13.96
N ILE A 61 -15.96 15.79 13.12
CA ILE A 61 -16.09 15.43 11.69
C ILE A 61 -14.76 15.45 10.92
N PHE A 62 -13.75 16.13 11.45
CA PHE A 62 -12.39 16.18 10.92
C PHE A 62 -11.36 15.51 11.85
N GLY A 63 -11.82 14.78 12.88
CA GLY A 63 -11.00 14.09 13.87
C GLY A 63 -11.23 12.58 13.93
N TRP A 64 -12.06 12.03 13.05
CA TRP A 64 -12.39 10.60 13.00
C TRP A 64 -12.41 10.06 11.56
N ASP A 65 -12.32 8.74 11.42
CA ASP A 65 -12.43 8.07 10.12
C ASP A 65 -13.89 7.80 9.70
N MET A 66 -14.06 7.07 8.60
CA MET A 66 -15.39 6.71 8.07
C MET A 66 -16.27 5.88 9.03
N HIS A 67 -15.67 5.24 10.05
CA HIS A 67 -16.35 4.44 11.06
C HIS A 67 -16.52 5.19 12.39
N ASP A 68 -16.31 6.51 12.38
CA ASP A 68 -16.42 7.39 13.53
C ASP A 68 -15.37 7.06 14.63
N MET A 69 -14.27 6.38 14.26
CA MET A 69 -13.13 6.14 15.15
C MET A 69 -12.18 7.33 15.12
N THR A 70 -11.86 7.88 16.29
CA THR A 70 -10.93 9.00 16.39
C THR A 70 -9.55 8.62 15.88
N TYR A 71 -8.89 9.51 15.15
CA TYR A 71 -7.54 9.27 14.68
C TYR A 71 -6.58 9.03 15.85
N PHE A 72 -5.63 8.10 15.69
CA PHE A 72 -4.68 7.78 16.76
C PHE A 72 -3.83 8.99 17.20
N ARG A 73 -3.55 9.89 16.26
CA ARG A 73 -2.87 11.16 16.51
C ARG A 73 -3.92 12.25 16.62
N GLU A 74 -3.89 12.99 17.73
CA GLU A 74 -4.69 14.20 17.88
C GLU A 74 -4.26 15.23 16.82
N LEU A 75 -5.20 15.65 15.97
CA LEU A 75 -4.94 16.61 14.88
C LEU A 75 -5.42 18.00 15.26
N ARG A 76 -4.84 19.04 14.64
CA ARG A 76 -5.02 20.44 15.05
C ARG A 76 -6.47 20.93 15.10
N ILE A 77 -7.30 20.51 14.14
CA ILE A 77 -8.69 21.00 14.02
C ILE A 77 -9.60 20.41 15.10
N SER A 78 -9.43 19.13 15.42
CA SER A 78 -10.26 18.43 16.40
C SER A 78 -9.37 17.60 17.32
N ASN A 79 -9.23 18.05 18.57
CA ASN A 79 -8.39 17.39 19.55
C ASN A 79 -8.83 17.63 21.00
N LYS A 80 -8.26 16.85 21.91
CA LYS A 80 -8.49 16.98 23.37
C LYS A 80 -8.09 18.34 23.93
N GLU A 81 -6.99 18.94 23.45
CA GLU A 81 -6.47 20.21 23.97
C GLU A 81 -7.47 21.36 23.76
N ASN A 82 -8.13 21.39 22.61
CA ASN A 82 -9.21 22.34 22.31
C ASN A 82 -10.61 21.83 22.72
N GLY A 83 -10.68 20.66 23.37
CA GLY A 83 -11.92 20.08 23.88
C GLY A 83 -12.93 19.64 22.81
N TYR A 84 -12.46 19.29 21.60
CA TYR A 84 -13.33 18.98 20.44
C TYR A 84 -14.33 20.12 20.15
N ARG A 85 -13.85 21.37 20.26
CA ARG A 85 -14.68 22.58 20.11
C ARG A 85 -15.50 22.58 18.84
N ASP A 86 -16.61 23.32 18.85
CA ASP A 86 -17.41 23.57 17.66
C ASP A 86 -16.63 24.42 16.65
N ILE A 87 -16.79 24.07 15.37
CA ILE A 87 -16.41 24.87 14.21
C ILE A 87 -17.66 25.57 13.65
N LEU A 88 -17.47 26.65 12.91
CA LEU A 88 -18.58 27.37 12.31
C LEU A 88 -18.98 26.74 10.97
N ALA A 89 -20.22 26.27 10.87
CA ALA A 89 -20.80 25.78 9.62
C ALA A 89 -21.77 26.80 9.02
N VAL A 90 -21.56 27.16 7.74
CA VAL A 90 -22.39 28.13 7.02
C VAL A 90 -23.03 27.45 5.80
N PRO A 91 -24.37 27.48 5.65
CA PRO A 91 -25.04 26.98 4.46
C PRO A 91 -24.69 27.78 3.20
N ASP A 92 -24.39 27.08 2.11
CA ASP A 92 -24.17 27.66 0.79
C ASP A 92 -25.48 27.66 0.00
N LEU A 93 -26.09 28.84 -0.15
CA LEU A 93 -27.42 28.98 -0.76
C LEU A 93 -27.46 28.58 -2.23
N GLN A 94 -26.33 28.69 -2.94
CA GLN A 94 -26.25 28.33 -4.35
C GLN A 94 -26.31 26.82 -4.56
N THR A 95 -26.11 26.03 -3.50
CA THR A 95 -26.15 24.56 -3.57
C THR A 95 -27.55 23.98 -3.39
N PHE A 96 -28.58 24.84 -3.28
CA PHE A 96 -29.96 24.44 -3.05
C PHE A 96 -30.46 23.40 -4.06
N ARG A 97 -30.95 22.30 -3.51
CA ARG A 97 -31.61 21.20 -4.22
C ARG A 97 -32.62 20.51 -3.30
N ARG A 98 -33.43 19.63 -3.86
CA ARG A 98 -34.38 18.79 -3.12
C ARG A 98 -33.98 17.34 -3.30
N ILE A 99 -33.97 16.55 -2.22
CA ILE A 99 -33.57 15.13 -2.25
C ILE A 99 -34.77 14.28 -2.75
N PRO A 100 -34.76 13.76 -3.98
CA PRO A 100 -35.96 13.16 -4.57
C PRO A 100 -36.42 11.87 -3.88
N TRP A 101 -35.50 11.10 -3.31
CA TRP A 101 -35.78 9.84 -2.60
C TRP A 101 -36.11 10.03 -1.11
N GLU A 102 -36.15 11.28 -0.63
CA GLU A 102 -36.57 11.62 0.73
C GLU A 102 -37.70 12.65 0.71
N ASP A 103 -38.76 12.38 -0.06
CA ASP A 103 -39.94 13.24 -0.14
C ASP A 103 -39.61 14.70 -0.50
N ASN A 104 -38.62 14.90 -1.37
CA ASN A 104 -38.18 16.22 -1.83
C ASN A 104 -37.73 17.18 -0.71
N VAL A 105 -37.16 16.67 0.39
CA VAL A 105 -36.61 17.49 1.47
C VAL A 105 -35.58 18.50 0.94
N PRO A 106 -35.72 19.81 1.29
CA PRO A 106 -34.73 20.84 0.97
C PRO A 106 -33.33 20.48 1.49
N PHE A 107 -32.31 20.68 0.67
CA PHE A 107 -30.92 20.34 0.96
C PHE A 107 -29.95 21.45 0.58
N PHE A 108 -28.99 21.71 1.46
CA PHE A 108 -27.88 22.65 1.25
C PHE A 108 -26.56 22.04 1.70
N LEU A 109 -25.49 22.33 0.98
CA LEU A 109 -24.13 22.02 1.41
C LEU A 109 -23.60 23.09 2.36
N LEU A 110 -22.68 22.69 3.23
CA LEU A 110 -22.04 23.55 4.21
C LEU A 110 -20.63 23.94 3.76
N ARG A 111 -20.15 25.09 4.25
CA ARG A 111 -18.73 25.45 4.32
C ARG A 111 -18.36 25.59 5.80
N PHE A 112 -17.11 25.24 6.13
CA PHE A 112 -16.63 25.29 7.50
C PHE A 112 -15.56 26.36 7.68
N PHE A 113 -15.66 27.09 8.78
CA PHE A 113 -14.81 28.20 9.15
C PHE A 113 -14.36 28.05 10.60
N ASP A 114 -13.21 28.63 10.90
CA ASP A 114 -12.77 28.82 12.27
C ASP A 114 -13.69 29.85 12.97
N PRO A 115 -14.23 29.54 14.15
CA PRO A 115 -15.24 30.38 14.80
C PRO A 115 -14.68 31.71 15.34
N ASP A 116 -13.38 31.79 15.59
CA ASP A 116 -12.76 32.98 16.19
C ASP A 116 -12.28 33.95 15.11
N THR A 117 -11.67 33.42 14.05
CA THR A 117 -11.06 34.19 12.96
C THR A 117 -11.96 34.36 11.75
N MET A 118 -13.04 33.58 11.65
CA MET A 118 -13.90 33.46 10.46
C MET A 118 -13.14 33.01 9.20
N ALA A 119 -11.90 32.54 9.33
CA ALA A 119 -11.11 32.03 8.22
C ALA A 119 -11.65 30.66 7.76
N PRO A 120 -11.65 30.35 6.45
CA PRO A 120 -12.00 29.01 5.97
C PRO A 120 -11.08 27.96 6.60
N LEU A 121 -11.65 26.85 7.06
CA LEU A 121 -10.82 25.74 7.56
C LEU A 121 -10.04 25.11 6.42
N SER A 122 -8.75 24.88 6.63
CA SER A 122 -7.84 24.26 5.65
C SER A 122 -8.27 22.84 5.24
N VAL A 123 -8.94 22.12 6.14
CA VAL A 123 -9.47 20.77 5.93
C VAL A 123 -10.87 20.75 5.30
N CYS A 124 -11.54 21.90 5.18
CA CYS A 124 -12.82 21.99 4.49
C CYS A 124 -12.58 21.80 2.99
N SER A 125 -12.89 20.62 2.46
CA SER A 125 -12.58 20.25 1.08
C SER A 125 -13.21 21.21 0.04
N ARG A 126 -14.47 21.60 0.25
CA ARG A 126 -15.14 22.66 -0.53
C ARG A 126 -14.40 23.99 -0.46
N GLY A 127 -13.99 24.39 0.75
CA GLY A 127 -13.27 25.65 1.01
C GLY A 127 -11.87 25.66 0.38
N LEU A 128 -11.15 24.54 0.42
CA LEU A 128 -9.83 24.40 -0.19
C LEU A 128 -9.91 24.62 -1.70
N LEU A 129 -10.86 23.97 -2.39
CA LEU A 129 -11.07 24.21 -3.83
C LEU A 129 -11.44 25.67 -4.12
N THR A 130 -12.36 26.25 -3.36
CA THR A 130 -12.75 27.66 -3.51
C THR A 130 -11.52 28.58 -3.40
N SER A 131 -10.67 28.36 -2.40
CA SER A 131 -9.47 29.20 -2.19
C SER A 131 -8.47 29.13 -3.35
N GLN A 132 -8.39 27.99 -4.06
CA GLN A 132 -7.55 27.88 -5.27
C GLN A 132 -8.22 28.53 -6.48
N LEU A 133 -9.55 28.41 -6.62
CA LEU A 133 -10.30 29.06 -7.68
C LEU A 133 -10.29 30.60 -7.55
N ASP A 134 -10.36 31.13 -6.34
CA ASP A 134 -10.35 32.58 -6.10
C ASP A 134 -9.04 33.22 -6.59
N LYS A 135 -7.89 32.56 -6.42
CA LYS A 135 -6.60 32.99 -6.98
C LYS A 135 -6.62 33.12 -8.51
N LEU A 136 -7.37 32.27 -9.21
CA LEU A 136 -7.54 32.36 -10.66
C LEU A 136 -8.48 33.50 -11.04
N LYS A 137 -9.59 33.64 -10.31
CA LYS A 137 -10.59 34.69 -10.54
C LYS A 137 -10.03 36.09 -10.37
N GLU A 138 -9.13 36.29 -9.41
CA GLU A 138 -8.38 37.55 -9.23
C GLU A 138 -7.62 37.97 -10.50
N ARG A 139 -7.27 37.02 -11.37
CA ARG A 139 -6.58 37.23 -12.64
C ARG A 139 -7.53 37.21 -13.85
N GLY A 140 -8.84 37.15 -13.62
CA GLY A 140 -9.86 37.10 -14.67
C GLY A 140 -10.08 35.71 -15.27
N PHE A 141 -9.61 34.64 -14.61
CA PHE A 141 -9.72 33.27 -15.11
C PHE A 141 -10.70 32.42 -14.29
N GLY A 142 -11.41 31.54 -14.98
CA GLY A 142 -12.24 30.49 -14.42
C GLY A 142 -11.73 29.10 -14.79
N ALA A 143 -12.41 28.06 -14.30
CA ALA A 143 -12.11 26.68 -14.63
C ALA A 143 -13.39 25.84 -14.79
N MET A 144 -13.36 24.98 -15.80
CA MET A 144 -14.40 24.00 -16.07
C MET A 144 -13.86 22.59 -15.83
N ALA A 145 -14.70 21.69 -15.32
CA ALA A 145 -14.33 20.30 -15.10
C ALA A 145 -15.44 19.33 -15.50
N GLY A 146 -15.04 18.11 -15.84
CA GLY A 146 -15.91 16.94 -16.02
C GLY A 146 -15.31 15.76 -15.26
N VAL A 147 -16.15 14.87 -14.72
CA VAL A 147 -15.69 13.71 -13.95
C VAL A 147 -16.41 12.47 -14.44
N GLU A 148 -15.63 11.42 -14.70
CA GLU A 148 -16.10 10.10 -15.11
C GLU A 148 -15.87 9.12 -13.96
N TYR A 149 -16.92 8.45 -13.49
CA TYR A 149 -16.85 7.45 -12.43
C TYR A 149 -17.20 6.07 -12.93
N GLU A 150 -16.24 5.15 -12.82
CA GLU A 150 -16.46 3.72 -12.92
C GLU A 150 -16.78 3.18 -11.52
N PHE A 151 -17.75 2.26 -11.41
CA PHE A 151 -18.05 1.61 -10.14
C PHE A 151 -18.70 0.24 -10.33
N PHE A 152 -18.31 -0.70 -9.46
CA PHE A 152 -18.92 -2.02 -9.39
C PHE A 152 -20.28 -1.94 -8.71
N ASN A 153 -21.24 -2.71 -9.21
CA ASN A 153 -22.51 -2.91 -8.54
C ASN A 153 -22.60 -4.38 -8.11
N PHE A 154 -22.90 -4.59 -6.82
CA PHE A 154 -23.08 -5.91 -6.23
C PHE A 154 -24.53 -6.12 -5.81
N LEU A 155 -25.01 -7.36 -5.85
CA LEU A 155 -26.26 -7.72 -5.18
C LEU A 155 -26.02 -7.71 -3.67
N THR A 156 -26.97 -7.16 -2.91
CA THR A 156 -26.98 -7.17 -1.45
C THR A 156 -27.65 -8.47 -0.98
N PRO A 157 -26.90 -9.48 -0.50
CA PRO A 157 -27.48 -10.77 -0.15
C PRO A 157 -28.27 -10.69 1.15
N SER A 158 -29.22 -11.61 1.33
CA SER A 158 -29.88 -11.84 2.61
C SER A 158 -29.17 -12.97 3.34
N ASP A 159 -28.80 -12.75 4.60
CA ASP A 159 -28.09 -13.72 5.44
C ASP A 159 -29.00 -14.85 5.95
N THR A 160 -30.32 -14.74 5.79
CA THR A 160 -31.28 -15.74 6.26
C THR A 160 -32.55 -15.73 5.39
N PRO A 161 -32.85 -16.81 4.64
CA PRO A 161 -34.13 -16.96 3.97
C PRO A 161 -35.27 -16.94 5.01
N GLY A 162 -36.20 -15.98 4.92
CA GLY A 162 -37.38 -15.89 5.80
C GLY A 162 -37.24 -15.04 7.06
N ALA A 163 -36.11 -14.37 7.30
CA ALA A 163 -36.01 -13.36 8.36
C ALA A 163 -36.55 -12.00 7.87
N ASP A 164 -37.35 -11.31 8.69
CA ASP A 164 -37.91 -9.97 8.39
C ASP A 164 -36.85 -8.84 8.35
N ARG A 165 -35.56 -9.17 8.35
CA ARG A 165 -34.46 -8.20 8.32
C ARG A 165 -34.15 -7.81 6.88
N LYS A 166 -34.08 -6.50 6.61
CA LYS A 166 -33.63 -5.99 5.30
C LYS A 166 -32.20 -6.51 5.00
N PRO A 167 -31.92 -6.95 3.76
CA PRO A 167 -30.59 -7.35 3.32
C PRO A 167 -29.53 -6.28 3.62
N SER A 168 -28.33 -6.72 3.99
CA SER A 168 -27.23 -5.83 4.40
C SER A 168 -25.89 -6.41 3.98
N THR A 169 -25.16 -5.68 3.13
CA THR A 169 -23.83 -6.10 2.70
C THR A 169 -22.83 -6.14 3.84
N ALA A 170 -22.94 -5.23 4.81
CA ALA A 170 -22.07 -5.24 5.98
C ALA A 170 -22.29 -6.49 6.85
N THR A 171 -23.53 -6.92 7.02
CA THR A 171 -23.86 -8.13 7.80
C THR A 171 -23.44 -9.39 7.06
N TYR A 172 -23.62 -9.42 5.73
CA TYR A 172 -23.13 -10.50 4.89
C TYR A 172 -21.61 -10.64 4.95
N LEU A 173 -20.88 -9.53 4.78
CA LEU A 173 -19.41 -9.52 4.81
C LEU A 173 -18.82 -9.78 6.21
N ALA A 174 -19.59 -9.62 7.28
CA ALA A 174 -19.14 -10.01 8.61
C ALA A 174 -18.96 -11.53 8.75
N ASN A 175 -19.68 -12.32 7.94
CA ASN A 175 -19.70 -13.78 8.02
C ASN A 175 -19.22 -14.47 6.73
N ASN A 176 -18.96 -13.71 5.66
CA ASN A 176 -18.60 -14.25 4.36
C ASN A 176 -17.44 -13.45 3.75
N PRO A 177 -16.55 -14.12 2.99
CA PRO A 177 -15.41 -13.44 2.36
C PRO A 177 -15.90 -12.47 1.26
N VAL A 178 -15.18 -11.37 1.04
CA VAL A 178 -15.54 -10.31 0.06
C VAL A 178 -15.79 -10.86 -1.36
N GLN A 179 -15.10 -11.92 -1.74
CA GLN A 179 -15.17 -12.59 -3.03
C GLN A 179 -16.53 -13.26 -3.27
N SER A 180 -17.22 -13.65 -2.20
CA SER A 180 -18.55 -14.28 -2.26
C SER A 180 -19.67 -13.31 -2.63
N LEU A 181 -19.42 -12.00 -2.52
CA LEU A 181 -20.40 -10.98 -2.85
C LEU A 181 -20.79 -11.09 -4.34
N PRO A 182 -22.06 -11.27 -4.74
CA PRO A 182 -22.39 -11.50 -6.13
C PRO A 182 -22.33 -10.19 -6.93
N PRO A 183 -21.65 -10.12 -8.08
CA PRO A 183 -21.77 -8.94 -8.95
C PRO A 183 -23.17 -8.86 -9.56
N LEU A 184 -23.63 -7.65 -9.87
CA LEU A 184 -24.96 -7.38 -10.44
C LEU A 184 -25.17 -8.09 -11.78
N THR A 185 -24.11 -8.19 -12.59
CA THR A 185 -24.07 -8.97 -13.82
C THR A 185 -22.72 -9.69 -13.94
N GLN A 186 -22.65 -10.74 -14.77
CA GLN A 186 -21.44 -11.57 -14.91
C GLN A 186 -20.58 -11.17 -16.12
N GLY A 187 -19.30 -11.54 -16.12
CA GLY A 187 -18.38 -11.39 -17.27
C GLY A 187 -17.96 -9.97 -17.63
N MET A 188 -17.13 -9.84 -18.67
CA MET A 188 -16.49 -8.59 -19.12
C MET A 188 -17.28 -7.98 -20.28
N PHE A 189 -18.10 -6.96 -20.02
CA PHE A 189 -19.00 -6.38 -21.04
C PHE A 189 -19.02 -4.86 -21.00
N GLY A 190 -17.97 -4.21 -21.52
CA GLY A 190 -17.99 -2.76 -21.80
C GLY A 190 -18.93 -2.41 -22.95
N TYR A 191 -19.56 -1.23 -22.87
CA TYR A 191 -20.46 -0.67 -23.89
C TYR A 191 -21.63 -1.59 -24.32
N SER A 192 -22.13 -2.43 -23.42
CA SER A 192 -23.21 -3.36 -23.73
C SER A 192 -24.58 -2.71 -23.60
N LEU A 193 -25.39 -2.78 -24.67
CA LEU A 193 -26.79 -2.33 -24.63
C LEU A 193 -27.74 -3.34 -23.99
N THR A 194 -27.40 -4.64 -24.00
CA THR A 194 -28.28 -5.70 -23.49
C THR A 194 -28.10 -5.95 -22.00
N ARG A 195 -26.92 -5.66 -21.45
CA ARG A 195 -26.61 -5.87 -20.02
C ARG A 195 -27.48 -5.04 -19.08
N PRO A 196 -27.68 -3.72 -19.30
CA PRO A 196 -28.55 -2.92 -18.45
C PRO A 196 -30.00 -3.42 -18.40
N VAL A 197 -30.48 -4.07 -19.46
CA VAL A 197 -31.88 -4.54 -19.57
C VAL A 197 -32.27 -5.49 -18.44
N VAL A 198 -31.32 -6.29 -17.95
CA VAL A 198 -31.54 -7.23 -16.83
C VAL A 198 -31.93 -6.50 -15.54
N ASN A 199 -31.38 -5.30 -15.33
CA ASN A 199 -31.59 -4.47 -14.15
C ASN A 199 -32.08 -3.07 -14.55
N LYS A 200 -32.98 -3.01 -15.56
CA LYS A 200 -33.35 -1.76 -16.23
C LYS A 200 -33.90 -0.71 -15.25
N ASP A 201 -34.70 -1.13 -14.28
CA ASP A 201 -35.37 -0.19 -13.36
C ASP A 201 -34.34 0.51 -12.49
N PHE A 202 -33.34 -0.22 -11.96
CA PHE A 202 -32.22 0.39 -11.24
C PHE A 202 -31.37 1.29 -12.15
N TYR A 203 -31.05 0.82 -13.36
CA TYR A 203 -30.20 1.53 -14.31
C TYR A 203 -30.79 2.90 -14.71
N TYR A 204 -32.08 2.95 -15.04
CA TYR A 204 -32.75 4.19 -15.45
C TYR A 204 -33.15 5.06 -14.25
N ASP A 205 -33.48 4.48 -13.08
CA ASP A 205 -33.79 5.28 -11.88
C ASP A 205 -32.58 6.08 -11.39
N ILE A 206 -31.36 5.55 -11.49
CA ILE A 206 -30.13 6.34 -11.26
C ILE A 206 -30.10 7.57 -12.16
N PHE A 207 -30.29 7.38 -13.47
CA PHE A 207 -30.20 8.45 -14.46
C PHE A 207 -31.24 9.55 -14.19
N GLU A 208 -32.51 9.15 -14.01
CA GLU A 208 -33.61 10.09 -13.74
C GLU A 208 -33.46 10.79 -12.38
N THR A 209 -33.03 10.07 -11.34
CA THR A 209 -32.84 10.62 -10.00
C THR A 209 -31.68 11.61 -9.97
N CYS A 210 -30.58 11.29 -10.65
CA CYS A 210 -29.44 12.21 -10.77
C CYS A 210 -29.83 13.51 -11.47
N ASN A 211 -30.62 13.44 -12.55
CA ASN A 211 -31.17 14.62 -13.22
C ASN A 211 -32.06 15.46 -12.28
N LYS A 212 -32.97 14.83 -11.52
CA LYS A 212 -33.82 15.53 -10.53
C LYS A 212 -33.00 16.15 -9.39
N PHE A 213 -31.86 15.54 -9.02
CA PHE A 213 -30.99 15.98 -7.94
C PHE A 213 -29.87 16.96 -8.39
N LYS A 214 -29.87 17.37 -9.67
CA LYS A 214 -28.86 18.23 -10.29
C LYS A 214 -27.45 17.63 -10.22
N CYS A 215 -27.34 16.36 -10.62
CA CYS A 215 -26.11 15.60 -10.78
C CYS A 215 -26.10 14.96 -12.17
N ASP A 216 -26.38 15.75 -13.20
CA ASP A 216 -26.71 15.27 -14.54
C ASP A 216 -25.60 14.38 -15.13
N ILE A 217 -26.03 13.33 -15.81
CA ILE A 217 -25.16 12.33 -16.43
C ILE A 217 -25.20 12.55 -17.94
N GLU A 218 -24.05 12.83 -18.53
CA GLU A 218 -23.86 13.01 -19.98
C GLU A 218 -23.68 11.67 -20.69
N GLY A 219 -22.90 10.77 -20.10
CA GLY A 219 -22.67 9.42 -20.61
C GLY A 219 -23.01 8.37 -19.55
N TRP A 220 -23.78 7.35 -19.93
CA TRP A 220 -24.21 6.27 -19.03
C TRP A 220 -24.15 4.94 -19.77
N HIS A 221 -23.21 4.07 -19.38
CA HIS A 221 -23.03 2.76 -20.02
C HIS A 221 -22.45 1.72 -19.06
N THR A 222 -22.38 0.47 -19.51
CA THR A 222 -21.60 -0.56 -18.84
C THR A 222 -20.12 -0.41 -19.17
N GLU A 223 -19.27 -0.74 -18.22
CA GLU A 223 -17.81 -0.74 -18.42
C GLU A 223 -17.23 -2.14 -18.21
N SER A 224 -15.95 -2.29 -18.53
CA SER A 224 -15.19 -3.52 -18.47
C SER A 224 -15.17 -4.09 -17.04
N GLY A 225 -16.07 -5.03 -16.78
CA GLY A 225 -16.11 -5.78 -15.53
C GLY A 225 -17.49 -6.31 -15.20
N PRO A 226 -17.60 -7.34 -14.34
CA PRO A 226 -18.89 -7.88 -13.94
C PRO A 226 -19.64 -6.84 -13.08
N GLY A 227 -20.79 -6.38 -13.57
CA GLY A 227 -21.64 -5.41 -12.85
C GLY A 227 -21.09 -3.97 -12.83
N VAL A 228 -20.12 -3.63 -13.68
CA VAL A 228 -19.52 -2.29 -13.70
C VAL A 228 -20.32 -1.35 -14.58
N TYR A 229 -20.65 -0.18 -14.04
CA TYR A 229 -21.20 0.94 -14.80
C TYR A 229 -20.22 2.11 -14.79
N GLU A 230 -20.28 2.93 -15.83
CA GLU A 230 -19.57 4.20 -15.92
C GLU A 230 -20.57 5.34 -16.12
N ALA A 231 -20.42 6.38 -15.30
CA ALA A 231 -21.13 7.65 -15.44
C ALA A 231 -20.14 8.77 -15.76
N ALA A 232 -20.26 9.35 -16.94
CA ALA A 232 -19.67 10.65 -17.26
C ALA A 232 -20.63 11.75 -16.83
N LEU A 233 -20.26 12.54 -15.82
CA LEU A 233 -21.07 13.68 -15.38
C LEU A 233 -20.93 14.84 -16.37
N GLU A 234 -22.06 15.49 -16.70
CA GLU A 234 -22.05 16.64 -17.60
C GLU A 234 -21.14 17.74 -17.07
N PHE A 235 -20.17 18.15 -17.90
CA PHE A 235 -19.14 19.10 -17.50
C PHE A 235 -19.73 20.45 -17.08
N GLY A 236 -19.06 21.14 -16.16
CA GLY A 236 -19.54 22.41 -15.62
C GLY A 236 -18.46 23.21 -14.92
N LYS A 237 -18.86 24.26 -14.21
CA LYS A 237 -17.94 25.05 -13.38
C LYS A 237 -17.30 24.14 -12.33
N ILE A 238 -15.99 24.27 -12.13
CA ILE A 238 -15.21 23.32 -11.31
C ILE A 238 -15.75 23.13 -9.88
N GLN A 239 -16.23 24.21 -9.25
CA GLN A 239 -16.79 24.15 -7.89
C GLN A 239 -18.08 23.31 -7.84
N GLU A 240 -18.97 23.52 -8.81
CA GLU A 240 -20.22 22.78 -8.92
C GLU A 240 -19.96 21.32 -9.31
N MET A 241 -18.99 21.07 -10.18
CA MET A 241 -18.58 19.71 -10.54
C MET A 241 -18.07 18.91 -9.33
N ALA A 242 -17.31 19.56 -8.43
CA ALA A 242 -16.87 18.92 -7.18
C ALA A 242 -18.06 18.53 -6.28
N ASP A 243 -19.02 19.44 -6.11
CA ASP A 243 -20.25 19.20 -5.36
C ASP A 243 -21.07 18.06 -6.01
N ARG A 244 -21.29 18.12 -7.32
CA ARG A 244 -21.99 17.09 -8.13
C ARG A 244 -21.32 15.72 -7.99
N SER A 245 -20.00 15.67 -8.00
CA SER A 245 -19.25 14.42 -7.91
C SER A 245 -19.47 13.71 -6.56
N SER A 246 -19.41 14.44 -5.44
CA SER A 246 -19.73 13.88 -4.12
C SER A 246 -21.20 13.49 -4.01
N LEU A 247 -22.09 14.33 -4.55
CA LEU A 247 -23.54 14.11 -4.50
C LEU A 247 -24.02 12.98 -5.41
N PHE A 248 -23.34 12.72 -6.53
CA PHE A 248 -23.59 11.58 -7.41
C PHE A 248 -23.38 10.27 -6.66
N LYS A 249 -22.24 10.11 -5.97
CA LYS A 249 -21.98 8.92 -5.14
C LYS A 249 -23.06 8.73 -4.08
N PHE A 250 -23.53 9.83 -3.47
CA PHE A 250 -24.63 9.80 -2.50
C PHE A 250 -25.97 9.38 -3.14
N ALA A 251 -26.31 9.93 -4.31
CA ALA A 251 -27.53 9.60 -5.03
C ALA A 251 -27.56 8.13 -5.46
N VAL A 252 -26.48 7.64 -6.08
CA VAL A 252 -26.35 6.24 -6.52
C VAL A 252 -26.48 5.28 -5.34
N LYS A 253 -25.76 5.53 -4.24
CA LYS A 253 -25.85 4.70 -3.03
C LYS A 253 -27.25 4.71 -2.42
N SER A 254 -27.93 5.86 -2.43
CA SER A 254 -29.28 6.00 -1.86
C SER A 254 -30.35 5.30 -2.69
N VAL A 255 -30.30 5.44 -4.01
CA VAL A 255 -31.23 4.77 -4.94
C VAL A 255 -31.05 3.25 -4.88
N ALA A 256 -29.80 2.77 -4.81
CA ALA A 256 -29.49 1.35 -4.82
C ALA A 256 -30.10 0.56 -3.65
N VAL A 257 -30.33 1.20 -2.49
CA VAL A 257 -31.00 0.58 -1.34
C VAL A 257 -32.38 0.02 -1.71
N LYS A 258 -33.14 0.72 -2.56
CA LYS A 258 -34.47 0.28 -3.03
C LYS A 258 -34.42 -1.03 -3.82
N TYR A 259 -33.31 -1.27 -4.51
CA TYR A 259 -33.13 -2.40 -5.42
C TYR A 259 -32.34 -3.56 -4.80
N GLY A 260 -31.93 -3.46 -3.53
CA GLY A 260 -31.08 -4.47 -2.91
C GLY A 260 -29.71 -4.57 -3.60
N ILE A 261 -29.15 -3.43 -4.02
CA ILE A 261 -27.86 -3.34 -4.72
C ILE A 261 -26.90 -2.53 -3.86
N THR A 262 -25.63 -2.91 -3.86
CA THR A 262 -24.53 -2.19 -3.21
C THR A 262 -23.54 -1.69 -4.27
N PRO A 263 -23.61 -0.38 -4.62
CA PRO A 263 -22.61 0.26 -5.45
C PRO A 263 -21.29 0.43 -4.68
N CYS A 264 -20.18 0.10 -5.32
CA CYS A 264 -18.84 0.12 -4.75
C CYS A 264 -17.91 0.96 -5.62
N PHE A 265 -17.48 2.09 -5.06
CA PHE A 265 -16.58 3.06 -5.67
C PHE A 265 -15.11 2.88 -5.24
N MET A 266 -14.79 1.84 -4.46
CA MET A 266 -13.38 1.55 -4.09
C MET A 266 -12.53 1.46 -5.35
N ALA A 267 -11.31 2.04 -5.37
CA ALA A 267 -10.47 2.03 -6.57
C ALA A 267 -10.20 0.60 -7.08
N LYS A 268 -10.16 -0.37 -6.17
CA LYS A 268 -9.86 -1.76 -6.51
C LYS A 268 -10.69 -2.74 -5.65
N PRO A 269 -11.96 -3.02 -6.01
CA PRO A 269 -12.83 -3.85 -5.18
C PRO A 269 -12.52 -5.35 -5.30
N ARG A 270 -11.92 -5.79 -6.43
CA ARG A 270 -11.56 -7.20 -6.67
C ARG A 270 -10.20 -7.36 -7.34
N GLN A 271 -9.39 -8.26 -6.81
CA GLN A 271 -8.16 -8.72 -7.46
C GLN A 271 -8.49 -9.41 -8.80
N GLY A 272 -7.62 -9.24 -9.81
CA GLY A 272 -7.78 -9.88 -11.12
C GLY A 272 -8.82 -9.27 -12.06
N LEU A 273 -9.69 -8.37 -11.60
CA LEU A 273 -10.64 -7.63 -12.45
C LEU A 273 -10.18 -6.21 -12.75
N PRO A 274 -10.88 -5.40 -13.54
CA PRO A 274 -10.61 -3.97 -13.60
C PRO A 274 -10.87 -3.24 -12.26
N GLY A 275 -10.25 -2.09 -12.08
CA GLY A 275 -10.51 -1.16 -10.98
C GLY A 275 -11.57 -0.14 -11.37
N ASN A 276 -11.81 0.79 -10.46
CA ASN A 276 -12.77 1.87 -10.62
C ASN A 276 -12.04 3.21 -10.71
N SER A 277 -12.02 3.76 -11.91
CA SER A 277 -11.38 5.05 -12.19
C SER A 277 -12.31 6.23 -11.88
N GLY A 278 -11.70 7.36 -11.54
CA GLY A 278 -12.33 8.67 -11.35
C GLY A 278 -11.67 9.71 -12.25
N HIS A 279 -11.76 9.56 -13.58
CA HIS A 279 -11.07 10.44 -14.51
C HIS A 279 -11.58 11.88 -14.37
N VAL A 280 -10.64 12.83 -14.39
CA VAL A 280 -10.96 14.26 -14.27
C VAL A 280 -10.54 15.01 -15.51
N HIS A 281 -11.52 15.55 -16.22
CA HIS A 281 -11.30 16.51 -17.29
C HIS A 281 -11.22 17.92 -16.71
N ILE A 282 -10.24 18.71 -17.14
CA ILE A 282 -10.10 20.10 -16.73
C ILE A 282 -9.72 21.04 -17.88
N SER A 283 -10.35 22.21 -17.90
CA SER A 283 -9.96 23.33 -18.77
C SER A 283 -9.97 24.65 -18.01
N LEU A 284 -9.14 25.60 -18.46
CA LEU A 284 -9.15 26.97 -17.96
C LEU A 284 -9.89 27.84 -18.98
N VAL A 285 -10.66 28.78 -18.48
CA VAL A 285 -11.48 29.68 -19.30
C VAL A 285 -11.29 31.12 -18.86
N ASP A 286 -11.51 32.05 -19.78
CA ASP A 286 -11.66 33.46 -19.41
C ASP A 286 -13.00 33.64 -18.68
N GLU A 287 -12.97 34.25 -17.49
CA GLU A 287 -14.13 34.33 -16.60
C GLU A 287 -15.27 35.16 -17.21
N LYS A 288 -14.95 36.14 -18.07
CA LYS A 288 -15.95 37.05 -18.66
C LYS A 288 -16.55 36.50 -19.94
N THR A 289 -15.72 35.90 -20.79
CA THR A 289 -16.11 35.49 -22.15
C THR A 289 -16.38 33.99 -22.26
N GLY A 290 -15.92 33.19 -21.31
CA GLY A 290 -15.99 31.72 -21.37
C GLY A 290 -15.05 31.10 -22.41
N LYS A 291 -14.17 31.89 -23.05
CA LYS A 291 -13.22 31.38 -24.05
C LYS A 291 -12.24 30.41 -23.38
N ASN A 292 -12.06 29.23 -23.96
CA ASN A 292 -11.06 28.26 -23.52
C ASN A 292 -9.65 28.83 -23.67
N LEU A 293 -8.91 28.90 -22.56
CA LEU A 293 -7.58 29.48 -22.48
C LEU A 293 -6.45 28.48 -22.73
N LEU A 294 -6.76 27.18 -22.85
CA LEU A 294 -5.77 26.15 -23.15
C LEU A 294 -5.48 26.03 -24.65
N ALA A 295 -6.42 26.44 -25.49
CA ALA A 295 -6.31 26.33 -26.93
C ALA A 295 -5.73 27.60 -27.56
N ARG A 296 -5.07 27.45 -28.71
CA ARG A 296 -4.80 28.55 -29.64
C ARG A 296 -5.55 28.34 -30.95
N ASP A 297 -5.78 29.44 -31.66
CA ASP A 297 -6.53 29.44 -32.91
C ASP A 297 -5.69 28.89 -34.09
N THR A 298 -4.37 29.11 -34.08
CA THR A 298 -3.42 28.62 -35.11
C THR A 298 -2.27 27.84 -34.47
N PRO A 299 -1.88 26.65 -34.98
CA PRO A 299 -0.80 25.86 -34.38
C PRO A 299 0.53 26.61 -34.31
N ASP A 300 1.31 26.35 -33.25
CA ASP A 300 2.67 26.84 -33.10
C ASP A 300 3.64 26.07 -33.99
N ALA A 301 4.38 26.76 -34.84
CA ALA A 301 5.46 26.15 -35.60
C ALA A 301 6.69 25.83 -34.73
N ASP A 302 6.87 26.53 -33.61
CA ASP A 302 8.05 26.43 -32.73
C ASP A 302 7.78 25.58 -31.48
N ALA A 303 6.66 24.84 -31.43
CA ALA A 303 6.40 23.95 -30.30
C ALA A 303 7.48 22.86 -30.19
N PRO A 304 7.98 22.56 -28.97
CA PRO A 304 9.01 21.53 -28.78
C PRO A 304 8.53 20.12 -29.17
N TRP A 305 7.20 19.90 -29.16
CA TRP A 305 6.55 18.70 -29.67
C TRP A 305 5.31 19.08 -30.47
N SER A 306 5.08 18.40 -31.60
CA SER A 306 3.90 18.61 -32.46
C SER A 306 2.58 18.42 -31.71
N ASP A 307 2.56 17.53 -30.72
CA ASP A 307 1.40 17.16 -29.90
C ASP A 307 0.82 18.33 -29.09
N ILE A 308 1.64 19.35 -28.82
CA ILE A 308 1.23 20.56 -28.09
C ILE A 308 1.24 21.82 -28.96
N ALA A 309 1.35 21.67 -30.28
CA ALA A 309 1.33 22.81 -31.21
C ALA A 309 0.04 23.63 -31.07
N HIS A 310 -1.08 22.99 -30.72
CA HIS A 310 -2.38 23.65 -30.53
C HIS A 310 -2.64 24.17 -29.11
N LEU A 311 -1.70 24.04 -28.18
CA LEU A 311 -1.82 24.58 -26.82
C LEU A 311 -1.37 26.04 -26.74
N SER A 312 -2.10 26.89 -26.04
CA SER A 312 -1.66 28.25 -25.70
C SER A 312 -0.40 28.25 -24.82
N GLU A 313 0.21 29.41 -24.58
CA GLU A 313 1.30 29.51 -23.59
C GLU A 313 0.87 28.95 -22.21
N MET A 314 -0.35 29.24 -21.77
CA MET A 314 -0.92 28.71 -20.53
C MET A 314 -1.12 27.18 -20.55
N GLY A 315 -1.47 26.61 -21.71
CA GLY A 315 -1.60 25.16 -21.88
C GLY A 315 -0.27 24.41 -21.75
N ARG A 316 0.86 25.06 -22.03
CA ARG A 316 2.18 24.40 -22.12
C ARG A 316 2.94 24.27 -20.80
N TYR A 317 2.49 24.91 -19.73
CA TYR A 317 3.22 24.96 -18.46
C TYR A 317 2.59 24.14 -17.32
N LYS A 318 1.65 23.21 -17.60
CA LYS A 318 0.97 22.46 -16.53
C LYS A 318 1.75 21.23 -16.05
N ARG A 319 1.74 21.00 -14.73
CA ARG A 319 2.37 19.86 -14.07
C ARG A 319 1.47 18.61 -14.07
N LEU A 320 2.08 17.44 -14.27
CA LEU A 320 1.47 16.11 -14.27
C LEU A 320 1.37 15.56 -12.81
N VAL A 321 0.29 14.87 -12.46
CA VAL A 321 -0.07 14.42 -11.07
C VAL A 321 -0.15 12.87 -10.99
N GLU A 322 -0.14 12.29 -9.77
CA GLU A 322 0.24 10.89 -9.42
C GLU A 322 -0.88 9.94 -8.86
N ASN A 323 -0.89 8.63 -9.25
CA ASN A 323 -1.63 7.38 -8.81
C ASN A 323 -3.15 7.12 -9.06
N PHE A 324 -3.74 5.98 -9.50
CA PHE A 324 -3.38 4.62 -10.04
C PHE A 324 -4.67 3.92 -10.57
N TRP A 325 -4.54 3.19 -11.70
CA TRP A 325 -5.44 2.27 -12.47
C TRP A 325 -5.52 2.49 -13.99
N ALA A 326 -5.27 3.62 -14.62
CA ALA A 326 -4.42 4.77 -14.37
C ALA A 326 -2.91 4.48 -14.34
N PRO A 327 -2.14 5.16 -15.19
CA PRO A 327 -0.71 4.93 -15.43
C PRO A 327 0.14 4.94 -14.18
N VAL A 328 1.26 4.22 -14.27
CA VAL A 328 2.24 3.94 -13.22
C VAL A 328 3.38 4.95 -13.16
N THR A 329 3.49 5.81 -14.16
CA THR A 329 4.53 6.83 -14.32
C THR A 329 3.89 8.16 -14.70
N VAL A 330 4.57 9.25 -14.34
CA VAL A 330 4.26 10.61 -14.76
C VAL A 330 4.45 10.71 -16.29
N SER A 331 3.34 10.71 -17.04
CA SER A 331 3.35 10.61 -18.51
C SER A 331 2.22 11.42 -19.14
N TRP A 332 2.39 11.82 -20.40
CA TRP A 332 1.33 12.52 -21.13
C TRP A 332 1.33 12.16 -22.61
N GLY A 333 0.22 12.41 -23.30
CA GLY A 333 0.17 12.21 -24.75
C GLY A 333 -1.15 12.68 -25.36
N LEU A 334 -1.11 13.06 -26.64
CA LEU A 334 -2.29 13.44 -27.40
C LEU A 334 -3.16 12.20 -27.68
N GLU A 335 -4.41 12.21 -27.20
CA GLU A 335 -5.35 11.08 -27.28
C GLU A 335 -4.83 9.74 -26.70
N HIS A 336 -3.86 9.79 -25.79
CA HIS A 336 -3.19 8.59 -25.29
C HIS A 336 -3.85 8.04 -24.01
N ARG A 337 -4.71 7.02 -24.15
CA ARG A 337 -5.51 6.45 -23.01
C ARG A 337 -4.68 5.76 -21.93
N GLN A 338 -3.43 5.40 -22.22
CA GLN A 338 -2.51 4.84 -21.23
C GLN A 338 -1.64 5.89 -20.53
N ALA A 339 -1.70 7.18 -20.93
CA ALA A 339 -0.91 8.26 -20.34
C ALA A 339 -1.57 8.85 -19.09
N SER A 340 -0.79 9.43 -18.17
CA SER A 340 -1.32 9.93 -16.87
C SER A 340 -2.13 11.19 -17.01
N VAL A 341 -1.74 11.97 -18.00
CA VAL A 341 -2.54 13.05 -18.55
C VAL A 341 -2.74 12.82 -20.04
N ARG A 342 -3.98 12.49 -20.41
CA ARG A 342 -4.38 12.47 -21.81
C ARG A 342 -4.73 13.89 -22.22
N LEU A 343 -4.04 14.39 -23.24
CA LEU A 343 -4.35 15.67 -23.87
C LEU A 343 -5.42 15.44 -24.94
N ILE A 344 -6.51 16.21 -24.87
CA ILE A 344 -7.55 16.25 -25.89
C ILE A 344 -7.52 17.66 -26.47
N SER A 345 -7.05 17.80 -27.71
CA SER A 345 -6.86 19.08 -28.40
C SER A 345 -6.97 18.89 -29.92
N PRO A 346 -6.99 19.95 -30.74
CA PRO A 346 -6.91 19.79 -32.18
C PRO A 346 -5.67 18.99 -32.61
N PRO A 347 -5.75 18.20 -33.69
CA PRO A 347 -6.88 18.09 -34.63
C PRO A 347 -7.98 17.10 -34.19
N THR A 348 -7.84 16.43 -33.04
CA THR A 348 -8.79 15.37 -32.61
C THR A 348 -10.06 15.92 -31.98
N SER A 349 -10.04 17.20 -31.61
CA SER A 349 -11.19 17.94 -31.08
C SER A 349 -11.21 19.39 -31.58
N LYS A 350 -12.35 20.08 -31.40
CA LYS A 350 -12.45 21.52 -31.68
C LYS A 350 -11.66 22.33 -30.65
N PRO A 351 -11.07 23.50 -30.98
CA PRO A 351 -10.29 24.31 -30.04
C PRO A 351 -10.99 24.59 -28.71
N GLY A 352 -12.30 24.91 -28.72
CA GLY A 352 -13.07 25.15 -27.51
C GLY A 352 -13.22 23.95 -26.56
N ALA A 353 -13.04 22.72 -27.07
CA ALA A 353 -13.11 21.47 -26.31
C ALA A 353 -11.73 21.02 -25.76
N THR A 354 -10.69 21.83 -25.93
CA THR A 354 -9.32 21.52 -25.49
C THR A 354 -9.26 21.35 -23.98
N ARG A 355 -8.80 20.20 -23.51
CA ARG A 355 -8.75 19.88 -22.08
C ARG A 355 -7.70 18.83 -21.77
N PHE A 356 -7.32 18.79 -20.51
CA PHE A 356 -6.52 17.71 -19.95
C PHE A 356 -7.43 16.73 -19.24
N GLU A 357 -7.22 15.45 -19.48
CA GLU A 357 -7.84 14.34 -18.77
C GLU A 357 -6.80 13.73 -17.83
N VAL A 358 -6.94 14.00 -16.54
CA VAL A 358 -6.11 13.43 -15.47
C VAL A 358 -6.73 12.09 -15.08
N ARG A 359 -6.09 11.01 -15.49
CA ARG A 359 -6.66 9.65 -15.41
C ARG A 359 -6.39 8.92 -14.10
N VAL A 360 -5.58 9.58 -13.28
CA VAL A 360 -4.90 9.09 -12.10
C VAL A 360 -5.86 8.70 -10.97
N ALA A 361 -6.76 9.60 -10.57
CA ALA A 361 -7.58 9.40 -9.38
C ALA A 361 -8.52 8.18 -9.50
N GLY A 362 -8.67 7.45 -8.40
CA GLY A 362 -9.69 6.40 -8.25
C GLY A 362 -11.08 6.98 -7.94
N ALA A 363 -12.12 6.17 -8.16
CA ALA A 363 -13.50 6.55 -7.89
C ALA A 363 -13.81 6.74 -6.39
N ASP A 364 -12.92 6.32 -5.49
CA ASP A 364 -13.02 6.44 -4.03
C ASP A 364 -12.56 7.80 -3.51
N ALA A 365 -11.72 8.51 -4.26
CA ALA A 365 -11.13 9.78 -3.83
C ALA A 365 -12.19 10.87 -3.53
N ASN A 366 -11.84 11.78 -2.61
CA ASN A 366 -12.61 12.99 -2.33
C ASN A 366 -12.47 13.97 -3.52
N PRO A 367 -13.53 14.19 -4.33
CA PRO A 367 -13.42 14.92 -5.60
C PRO A 367 -12.98 16.37 -5.41
N HIS A 368 -13.34 16.98 -4.28
CA HIS A 368 -12.96 18.35 -3.96
C HIS A 368 -11.44 18.50 -3.82
N PHE A 369 -10.78 17.59 -3.11
CA PHE A 369 -9.33 17.60 -2.96
C PHE A 369 -8.62 17.27 -4.26
N VAL A 370 -9.14 16.32 -5.04
CA VAL A 370 -8.59 15.99 -6.36
C VAL A 370 -8.64 17.21 -7.30
N LEU A 371 -9.81 17.85 -7.42
CA LEU A 371 -9.97 19.04 -8.26
C LEU A 371 -9.13 20.22 -7.75
N ALA A 372 -9.02 20.40 -6.43
CA ALA A 372 -8.16 21.42 -5.84
C ALA A 372 -6.67 21.17 -6.17
N ALA A 373 -6.22 19.92 -6.13
CA ALA A 373 -4.84 19.53 -6.46
C ALA A 373 -4.53 19.75 -7.93
N ILE A 374 -5.41 19.29 -8.83
CA ILE A 374 -5.23 19.48 -10.27
C ILE A 374 -5.20 20.98 -10.61
N LEU A 375 -6.10 21.77 -10.03
CA LEU A 375 -6.16 23.22 -10.26
C LEU A 375 -4.90 23.92 -9.73
N ALA A 376 -4.53 23.66 -8.47
CA ALA A 376 -3.41 24.33 -7.81
C ALA A 376 -2.06 23.96 -8.45
N LEU A 377 -1.82 22.68 -8.74
CA LEU A 377 -0.58 22.23 -9.38
C LEU A 377 -0.50 22.68 -10.84
N GLY A 378 -1.62 22.65 -11.56
CA GLY A 378 -1.71 23.19 -12.91
C GLY A 378 -1.41 24.69 -12.94
N TRP A 379 -1.99 25.46 -12.00
CA TRP A 379 -1.77 26.90 -11.89
C TRP A 379 -0.34 27.25 -11.50
N ARG A 380 0.24 26.54 -10.52
CA ARG A 380 1.65 26.69 -10.14
C ARG A 380 2.58 26.53 -11.33
N GLY A 381 2.30 25.54 -12.19
CA GLY A 381 3.07 25.32 -13.40
C GLY A 381 3.02 26.54 -14.34
N VAL A 382 1.83 27.08 -14.59
CA VAL A 382 1.61 28.31 -15.37
C VAL A 382 2.35 29.49 -14.77
N GLU A 383 2.21 29.74 -13.48
CA GLU A 383 2.81 30.89 -12.78
C GLU A 383 4.35 30.83 -12.80
N LYS A 384 4.93 29.63 -12.61
CA LYS A 384 6.37 29.42 -12.58
C LYS A 384 6.98 29.11 -13.95
N LYS A 385 6.18 29.06 -15.02
CA LYS A 385 6.59 28.69 -16.38
C LYS A 385 7.42 27.41 -16.43
N LEU A 386 6.95 26.38 -15.73
CA LEU A 386 7.73 25.14 -15.58
C LEU A 386 7.76 24.34 -16.89
N PRO A 387 8.94 23.82 -17.29
CA PRO A 387 9.01 22.94 -18.46
C PRO A 387 8.28 21.62 -18.20
N ILE A 388 7.72 21.04 -19.26
CA ILE A 388 7.18 19.68 -19.22
C ILE A 388 8.38 18.72 -19.08
N PRO A 389 8.40 17.84 -18.06
CA PRO A 389 9.62 17.11 -17.69
C PRO A 389 9.95 15.94 -18.62
N CYS A 390 8.98 15.44 -19.39
CA CYS A 390 9.13 14.27 -20.26
C CYS A 390 8.49 14.51 -21.64
N PRO A 391 8.98 13.84 -22.70
CA PRO A 391 8.34 13.86 -24.02
C PRO A 391 6.96 13.19 -23.99
N PRO A 392 6.08 13.42 -24.98
CA PRO A 392 4.83 12.68 -25.09
C PRO A 392 5.09 11.19 -25.34
N LEU A 393 4.22 10.33 -24.82
CA LEU A 393 4.25 8.90 -25.13
C LEU A 393 4.03 8.66 -26.64
N GLY A 394 4.85 7.78 -27.23
CA GLY A 394 4.63 7.31 -28.58
C GLY A 394 3.34 6.48 -28.67
N LYS A 395 2.68 6.48 -29.83
CA LYS A 395 1.39 5.78 -30.03
C LYS A 395 1.42 4.27 -29.76
N GLN A 396 2.61 3.66 -29.73
CA GLN A 396 2.83 2.24 -29.44
C GLN A 396 3.39 2.00 -28.03
N ASP A 397 3.73 3.07 -27.30
CA ASP A 397 4.37 2.99 -25.99
C ASP A 397 3.32 2.99 -24.88
N GLY A 398 3.44 2.07 -23.94
CA GLY A 398 2.66 2.11 -22.70
C GLY A 398 3.36 2.94 -21.62
N ALA A 399 2.59 3.57 -20.74
CA ALA A 399 3.14 4.12 -19.50
C ALA A 399 3.72 2.99 -18.63
N GLY A 400 4.91 3.18 -18.08
CA GLY A 400 5.67 2.20 -17.32
C GLY A 400 6.64 1.34 -18.13
N THR A 401 6.78 1.60 -19.45
CA THR A 401 7.80 0.95 -20.29
C THR A 401 9.15 1.65 -20.14
N THR A 402 10.26 0.97 -20.49
CA THR A 402 11.64 1.51 -20.36
C THR A 402 11.88 2.82 -21.11
N ASN A 403 10.96 3.23 -22.00
CA ASN A 403 11.10 4.36 -22.90
C ASN A 403 10.25 5.59 -22.52
N ASP A 404 9.44 5.54 -21.45
CA ASP A 404 8.52 6.63 -21.13
C ASP A 404 9.17 7.87 -20.49
N GLY A 405 10.39 7.73 -19.95
CA GLY A 405 11.16 8.80 -19.28
C GLY A 405 10.48 9.43 -18.06
N GLY A 406 9.37 8.84 -17.59
CA GLY A 406 8.53 9.39 -16.53
C GLY A 406 8.93 8.92 -15.14
N GLU A 407 8.84 9.79 -14.14
CA GLU A 407 9.04 9.39 -12.75
C GLU A 407 7.93 8.41 -12.32
N ARG A 408 8.30 7.36 -11.58
CA ARG A 408 7.34 6.37 -11.09
C ARG A 408 6.58 6.91 -9.88
N LEU A 409 5.28 6.66 -9.90
CA LEU A 409 4.36 7.09 -8.86
C LEU A 409 4.49 6.23 -7.59
N ALA A 410 4.02 6.75 -6.45
CA ALA A 410 4.11 6.05 -5.18
C ALA A 410 3.38 4.69 -5.20
N ARG A 411 4.01 3.62 -4.71
CA ARG A 411 3.49 2.24 -4.81
C ARG A 411 2.55 1.86 -3.67
N SER A 412 2.48 2.69 -2.64
CA SER A 412 1.65 2.46 -1.46
C SER A 412 1.13 3.76 -0.89
N LEU A 413 0.06 3.69 -0.10
CA LEU A 413 -0.44 4.83 0.65
C LEU A 413 0.64 5.39 1.59
N ARG A 414 1.46 4.53 2.23
CA ARG A 414 2.57 4.95 3.08
C ARG A 414 3.60 5.78 2.34
N GLU A 415 4.04 5.33 1.18
CA GLU A 415 4.99 6.07 0.35
C GLU A 415 4.41 7.42 -0.10
N ALA A 416 3.15 7.43 -0.53
CA ALA A 416 2.45 8.66 -0.94
C ALA A 416 2.34 9.66 0.22
N THR A 417 1.94 9.20 1.41
CA THR A 417 1.82 10.03 2.62
C THR A 417 3.18 10.60 3.05
N ASN A 418 4.24 9.78 3.06
CA ASN A 418 5.59 10.23 3.40
C ASN A 418 6.09 11.32 2.44
N ARG A 419 5.89 11.14 1.13
CA ARG A 419 6.24 12.14 0.10
C ARG A 419 5.41 13.41 0.27
N PHE A 420 4.11 13.28 0.50
CA PHE A 420 3.17 14.39 0.68
C PHE A 420 3.50 15.25 1.90
N MET A 421 3.89 14.61 3.02
CA MET A 421 4.21 15.27 4.29
C MET A 421 5.67 15.74 4.39
N ALA A 422 6.55 15.42 3.44
CA ALA A 422 7.94 15.83 3.49
C ALA A 422 8.07 17.37 3.66
N PRO A 423 9.08 17.88 4.40
CA PRO A 423 9.28 19.33 4.57
C PRO A 423 9.44 20.09 3.25
N THR A 424 9.98 19.43 2.22
CA THR A 424 10.21 19.95 0.87
C THR A 424 9.05 19.67 -0.10
N SER A 425 7.94 19.11 0.39
CA SER A 425 6.80 18.73 -0.43
C SER A 425 6.16 19.94 -1.13
N ILE A 426 5.88 19.79 -2.42
CA ILE A 426 5.12 20.79 -3.19
C ILE A 426 3.71 20.99 -2.61
N ALA A 427 3.14 19.99 -1.94
CA ALA A 427 1.84 20.14 -1.29
C ALA A 427 1.86 21.25 -0.23
N ARG A 428 2.97 21.40 0.50
CA ARG A 428 3.14 22.47 1.50
C ARG A 428 3.20 23.85 0.85
N GLU A 429 3.77 23.94 -0.36
CA GLU A 429 3.80 25.17 -1.14
C GLU A 429 2.40 25.59 -1.60
N VAL A 430 1.58 24.66 -2.11
CA VAL A 430 0.28 25.00 -2.73
C VAL A 430 -0.89 25.04 -1.76
N PHE A 431 -0.87 24.21 -0.71
CA PHE A 431 -1.95 24.06 0.26
C PHE A 431 -1.60 24.50 1.68
N GLY A 432 -0.33 24.76 1.97
CA GLY A 432 0.13 25.15 3.29
C GLY A 432 0.33 23.97 4.25
N ASN A 433 1.10 24.21 5.30
CA ASN A 433 1.47 23.18 6.27
C ASN A 433 0.28 22.61 7.05
N GLU A 434 -0.68 23.46 7.42
CA GLU A 434 -1.82 23.03 8.23
C GLU A 434 -2.65 21.94 7.54
N PHE A 435 -2.98 22.12 6.26
CA PHE A 435 -3.68 21.10 5.49
C PHE A 435 -2.84 19.83 5.34
N VAL A 436 -1.56 19.98 4.99
CA VAL A 436 -0.67 18.83 4.74
C VAL A 436 -0.51 17.98 6.00
N ASP A 437 -0.28 18.60 7.15
CA ASP A 437 -0.08 17.90 8.41
C ASP A 437 -1.38 17.22 8.87
N HIS A 438 -2.53 17.89 8.71
CA HIS A 438 -3.82 17.32 9.09
C HIS A 438 -4.22 16.16 8.16
N PHE A 439 -4.27 16.40 6.84
CA PHE A 439 -4.64 15.36 5.87
C PHE A 439 -3.67 14.18 5.92
N GLY A 440 -2.36 14.44 6.00
CA GLY A 440 -1.34 13.42 6.17
C GLY A 440 -1.57 12.56 7.42
N GLY A 441 -1.87 13.18 8.56
CA GLY A 441 -2.21 12.46 9.79
C GLY A 441 -3.43 11.55 9.68
N THR A 442 -4.45 11.93 8.89
CA THR A 442 -5.60 11.04 8.61
C THR A 442 -5.18 9.80 7.83
N ARG A 443 -4.22 9.93 6.90
CA ARG A 443 -3.70 8.82 6.11
C ARG A 443 -2.76 7.94 6.93
N GLU A 444 -1.98 8.51 7.85
CA GLU A 444 -1.20 7.74 8.84
C GLU A 444 -2.11 6.83 9.67
N HIS A 445 -3.31 7.31 10.05
CA HIS A 445 -4.30 6.51 10.77
C HIS A 445 -4.82 5.35 9.93
N GLU A 446 -5.19 5.61 8.68
CA GLU A 446 -5.63 4.57 7.75
C GLU A 446 -4.55 3.50 7.50
N ILE A 447 -3.29 3.93 7.34
CA ILE A 447 -2.15 3.02 7.21
C ILE A 447 -2.01 2.16 8.46
N ARG A 448 -2.13 2.75 9.66
CA ARG A 448 -2.08 2.01 10.92
C ARG A 448 -3.20 0.97 11.02
N GLN A 449 -4.44 1.35 10.68
CA GLN A 449 -5.56 0.42 10.67
C GLN A 449 -5.34 -0.74 9.67
N TRP A 450 -4.75 -0.44 8.51
CA TRP A 450 -4.36 -1.47 7.55
C TRP A 450 -3.28 -2.41 8.09
N ASP A 451 -2.25 -1.87 8.75
CA ASP A 451 -1.16 -2.69 9.34
C ASP A 451 -1.64 -3.57 10.49
N GLU A 452 -2.59 -3.08 11.30
CA GLU A 452 -3.20 -3.81 12.42
C GLU A 452 -4.20 -4.89 11.95
N ALA A 453 -4.72 -4.77 10.73
CA ALA A 453 -5.71 -5.70 10.20
C ALA A 453 -5.08 -7.03 9.78
N VAL A 454 -5.58 -8.14 10.35
CA VAL A 454 -5.30 -9.49 9.85
C VAL A 454 -6.13 -9.72 8.59
N THR A 455 -5.56 -9.42 7.43
CA THR A 455 -6.20 -9.60 6.13
C THR A 455 -6.48 -11.08 5.85
N ASP A 456 -7.52 -11.39 5.07
CA ASP A 456 -7.91 -12.79 4.81
C ASP A 456 -6.83 -13.56 4.04
N CYS A 457 -5.88 -12.90 3.36
CA CYS A 457 -4.70 -13.59 2.84
C CYS A 457 -3.83 -14.15 3.97
N ILE A 458 -3.71 -13.46 5.12
CA ILE A 458 -3.04 -13.98 6.31
C ILE A 458 -3.81 -15.20 6.89
N LYS A 459 -5.15 -15.18 6.85
CA LYS A 459 -5.98 -16.32 7.29
C LYS A 459 -5.99 -17.49 6.30
N GLN A 460 -5.90 -17.25 4.99
CA GLN A 460 -5.79 -18.31 3.98
C GLN A 460 -4.40 -18.94 3.93
N VAL A 461 -3.36 -18.21 4.34
CA VAL A 461 -2.00 -18.74 4.56
C VAL A 461 -1.89 -19.51 5.89
N CYS A 462 -2.80 -19.27 6.84
CA CYS A 462 -2.92 -20.01 8.10
C CYS A 462 -4.31 -20.70 8.26
N PRO A 463 -4.55 -21.87 7.64
CA PRO A 463 -5.72 -22.67 7.97
C PRO A 463 -5.66 -23.09 9.44
N VAL A 464 -6.63 -22.63 10.21
CA VAL A 464 -6.97 -23.14 11.53
C VAL A 464 -7.28 -24.64 11.39
N SER A 465 -6.51 -25.47 12.10
CA SER A 465 -6.63 -26.93 12.21
C SER A 465 -6.43 -27.73 10.91
N HIS A 466 -5.41 -28.61 10.84
CA HIS A 466 -5.52 -29.90 10.15
C HIS A 466 -4.40 -30.89 10.57
N PRO A 467 -4.68 -32.22 10.55
CA PRO A 467 -3.78 -33.26 11.07
C PRO A 467 -2.53 -33.43 10.18
N ALA A 468 -1.54 -34.16 10.72
CA ALA A 468 -0.19 -34.42 10.18
C ALA A 468 -0.07 -34.99 8.74
N GLY A 469 -1.14 -35.06 7.94
CA GLY A 469 -1.14 -35.58 6.57
C GLY A 469 -0.83 -34.57 5.45
N ALA A 470 -0.54 -33.30 5.77
CA ALA A 470 -0.45 -32.19 4.79
C ALA A 470 0.98 -31.68 4.50
N LEU A 471 2.02 -32.51 4.69
CA LEU A 471 3.42 -32.14 4.48
C LEU A 471 3.84 -32.23 3.00
N GLU A 472 3.42 -33.27 2.27
CA GLU A 472 3.70 -33.44 0.84
C GLU A 472 3.09 -32.34 -0.05
N GLY A 473 2.02 -31.69 0.42
CA GLY A 473 1.36 -30.60 -0.29
C GLY A 473 2.08 -29.25 -0.18
N ARG A 474 2.96 -29.07 0.82
CA ARG A 474 3.54 -27.75 1.18
C ARG A 474 5.02 -27.61 0.84
N HIS A 475 5.76 -28.70 0.87
CA HIS A 475 7.20 -28.70 0.56
C HIS A 475 7.48 -29.51 -0.70
N GLU A 476 8.55 -29.18 -1.39
CA GLU A 476 9.12 -30.03 -2.43
C GLU A 476 9.63 -31.34 -1.80
N THR A 477 9.36 -32.46 -2.46
CA THR A 477 9.66 -33.81 -1.96
C THR A 477 10.50 -34.57 -2.99
N GLU A 478 11.49 -35.31 -2.53
CA GLU A 478 12.26 -36.22 -3.38
C GLU A 478 11.88 -37.68 -3.10
N VAL A 479 12.04 -38.53 -4.12
CA VAL A 479 11.88 -39.98 -3.97
C VAL A 479 13.24 -40.55 -3.55
N THR A 480 13.33 -41.02 -2.31
CA THR A 480 14.52 -41.66 -1.75
C THR A 480 14.82 -42.99 -2.45
N ALA A 481 16.05 -43.51 -2.29
CA ALA A 481 16.49 -44.76 -2.92
C ALA A 481 15.65 -46.00 -2.53
N ASP A 482 14.92 -45.95 -1.41
CA ASP A 482 13.97 -46.97 -0.95
C ASP A 482 12.52 -46.72 -1.43
N GLY A 483 12.29 -45.72 -2.29
CA GLY A 483 11.01 -45.43 -2.94
C GLY A 483 10.03 -44.60 -2.12
N LYS A 484 10.43 -44.05 -0.97
CA LYS A 484 9.60 -43.15 -0.15
C LYS A 484 9.71 -41.71 -0.64
N ARG A 485 8.66 -40.91 -0.43
CA ARG A 485 8.69 -39.47 -0.66
C ARG A 485 9.05 -38.77 0.64
N GLU A 486 10.18 -38.08 0.66
CA GLU A 486 10.64 -37.34 1.84
C GLU A 486 10.89 -35.87 1.51
N VAL A 487 10.64 -34.98 2.48
CA VAL A 487 11.00 -33.57 2.40
C VAL A 487 12.48 -33.45 2.77
N LEU A 488 13.34 -33.35 1.76
CA LEU A 488 14.79 -33.28 1.97
C LEU A 488 15.23 -31.89 2.47
N TYR A 489 14.57 -30.83 2.00
CA TYR A 489 14.88 -29.44 2.33
C TYR A 489 13.67 -28.73 2.93
N PRO A 490 13.62 -28.53 4.26
CA PRO A 490 12.49 -27.91 4.96
C PRO A 490 12.09 -26.51 4.46
N PHE A 491 12.99 -25.80 3.79
CA PHE A 491 12.78 -24.44 3.27
C PHE A 491 12.34 -24.39 1.79
N ALA A 492 12.29 -25.54 1.10
CA ALA A 492 11.83 -25.64 -0.27
C ALA A 492 10.29 -25.70 -0.30
N PHE A 493 9.65 -24.57 -0.01
CA PHE A 493 8.19 -24.45 -0.01
C PHE A 493 7.65 -24.39 -1.44
N LYS A 494 6.52 -25.07 -1.71
CA LYS A 494 5.83 -25.02 -3.00
C LYS A 494 5.13 -23.69 -3.27
N SER A 495 4.75 -22.96 -2.21
CA SER A 495 3.97 -21.73 -2.30
C SER A 495 4.11 -20.85 -1.05
N LEU A 496 5.35 -20.43 -0.71
CA LEU A 496 5.57 -19.45 0.37
C LEU A 496 5.31 -18.03 -0.13
N ASP A 497 4.52 -17.27 0.62
CA ASP A 497 4.37 -15.83 0.41
C ASP A 497 5.56 -15.11 1.05
N TRP A 498 6.52 -14.70 0.20
CA TRP A 498 7.75 -14.05 0.63
C TRP A 498 7.52 -12.62 1.14
N ASP A 499 6.44 -11.94 0.74
CA ASP A 499 6.13 -10.60 1.24
C ASP A 499 5.66 -10.68 2.70
N VAL A 500 4.77 -11.64 3.00
CA VAL A 500 4.34 -11.92 4.37
C VAL A 500 5.51 -12.41 5.23
N TYR A 501 6.36 -13.28 4.69
CA TYR A 501 7.56 -13.75 5.40
C TYR A 501 8.46 -12.58 5.82
N HIS A 502 8.76 -11.65 4.90
CA HIS A 502 9.64 -10.52 5.20
C HIS A 502 9.06 -9.52 6.21
N GLN A 503 7.73 -9.41 6.33
CA GLN A 503 7.09 -8.53 7.31
C GLN A 503 7.49 -8.87 8.76
N PHE A 504 7.71 -10.17 9.03
CA PHE A 504 7.97 -10.72 10.36
C PHE A 504 9.41 -11.22 10.54
N ARG A 505 10.37 -10.67 9.79
CA ARG A 505 11.79 -11.04 9.86
C ARG A 505 12.66 -9.81 9.99
N PRO A 506 13.87 -9.93 10.58
CA PRO A 506 14.81 -8.82 10.57
C PRO A 506 15.22 -8.50 9.14
N VAL A 507 15.32 -7.21 8.85
CA VAL A 507 15.92 -6.73 7.60
C VAL A 507 17.43 -6.77 7.77
N TYR A 508 18.16 -7.34 6.81
CA TYR A 508 19.62 -7.35 6.85
C TYR A 508 20.15 -5.90 6.82
N PRO A 509 20.84 -5.44 7.87
CA PRO A 509 21.28 -4.05 7.94
C PRO A 509 22.49 -3.81 7.05
N ALA A 510 22.68 -2.56 6.65
CA ALA A 510 23.84 -2.16 5.83
C ALA A 510 25.19 -2.43 6.53
N SER A 511 25.21 -2.46 7.86
CA SER A 511 26.39 -2.81 8.67
C SER A 511 26.88 -4.23 8.38
N LEU A 512 25.98 -5.19 8.17
CA LEU A 512 26.32 -6.57 7.82
C LEU A 512 27.10 -6.63 6.49
N PHE A 513 26.53 -6.05 5.43
CA PHE A 513 27.17 -6.07 4.11
C PHE A 513 28.47 -5.26 4.09
N SER A 514 28.53 -4.17 4.88
CA SER A 514 29.76 -3.39 5.04
C SER A 514 30.87 -4.22 5.69
N MET A 515 30.54 -5.02 6.72
CA MET A 515 31.47 -5.93 7.37
C MET A 515 32.00 -6.99 6.39
N TRP A 516 31.10 -7.58 5.57
CA TRP A 516 31.45 -8.58 4.57
C TRP A 516 32.39 -8.01 3.50
N LEU A 517 32.05 -6.85 2.95
CA LEU A 517 32.85 -6.19 1.91
C LEU A 517 34.19 -5.71 2.46
N ALA A 518 34.25 -5.22 3.70
CA ALA A 518 35.49 -4.82 4.34
C ALA A 518 36.44 -6.01 4.51
N HIS A 519 35.93 -7.13 5.02
CA HIS A 519 36.70 -8.37 5.14
C HIS A 519 37.16 -8.88 3.77
N HIS A 520 36.24 -8.94 2.79
CA HIS A 520 36.57 -9.43 1.45
C HIS A 520 37.68 -8.59 0.78
N LYS A 521 37.59 -7.27 0.86
CA LYS A 521 38.59 -6.35 0.30
C LYS A 521 39.93 -6.42 1.03
N SER A 522 39.93 -6.57 2.35
CA SER A 522 41.18 -6.62 3.13
C SER A 522 42.00 -7.87 2.84
N HIS A 523 41.37 -8.93 2.32
CA HIS A 523 42.02 -10.19 1.93
C HIS A 523 42.26 -10.28 0.41
N GLY A 524 42.19 -9.15 -0.32
CA GLY A 524 42.53 -9.10 -1.74
C GLY A 524 41.43 -9.61 -2.69
N GLY A 525 40.22 -9.81 -2.19
CA GLY A 525 39.07 -10.28 -2.98
C GLY A 525 38.64 -9.29 -4.06
N SER A 526 38.30 -9.81 -5.24
CA SER A 526 37.85 -9.01 -6.39
C SER A 526 36.32 -8.96 -6.48
N LEU A 527 35.73 -7.86 -6.96
CA LEU A 527 34.27 -7.69 -6.97
C LEU A 527 33.62 -8.10 -8.29
N ASN A 528 34.02 -9.23 -8.89
CA ASN A 528 33.51 -9.65 -10.19
C ASN A 528 32.25 -10.50 -10.06
N THR A 529 32.34 -11.68 -9.45
CA THR A 529 31.22 -12.63 -9.34
C THR A 529 30.98 -13.02 -7.89
N ALA A 530 29.76 -12.81 -7.40
CA ALA A 530 29.31 -13.37 -6.13
C ALA A 530 28.34 -14.55 -6.35
N HIS A 531 28.20 -15.42 -5.36
CA HIS A 531 27.24 -16.53 -5.35
C HIS A 531 26.41 -16.51 -4.06
N ASP A 532 25.11 -16.27 -4.18
CA ASP A 532 24.15 -16.35 -3.06
C ASP A 532 23.50 -17.74 -3.03
N LEU A 533 23.82 -18.54 -2.01
CA LEU A 533 23.37 -19.93 -1.85
C LEU A 533 22.23 -20.03 -0.84
N GLY A 534 21.20 -20.81 -1.17
CA GLY A 534 19.96 -20.85 -0.39
C GLY A 534 19.27 -19.49 -0.38
N SER A 535 19.22 -18.85 -1.55
CA SER A 535 18.89 -17.43 -1.68
C SER A 535 17.45 -17.07 -1.34
N GLY A 536 16.55 -18.06 -1.24
CA GLY A 536 15.12 -17.81 -1.13
C GLY A 536 14.64 -16.92 -2.29
N PRO A 537 14.02 -15.77 -2.01
CA PRO A 537 13.51 -14.83 -3.02
C PRO A 537 14.58 -13.82 -3.49
N GLY A 538 15.86 -14.04 -3.16
CA GLY A 538 16.97 -13.19 -3.61
C GLY A 538 17.24 -11.96 -2.73
N THR A 539 16.85 -11.97 -1.46
CA THR A 539 16.95 -10.79 -0.58
C THR A 539 18.40 -10.29 -0.41
N ALA A 540 19.35 -11.20 -0.16
CA ALA A 540 20.77 -10.83 -0.06
C ALA A 540 21.37 -10.56 -1.44
N ALA A 541 21.07 -11.39 -2.44
CA ALA A 541 21.49 -11.19 -3.83
C ALA A 541 21.17 -9.78 -4.36
N ALA A 542 20.01 -9.22 -4.02
CA ALA A 542 19.61 -7.87 -4.42
C ALA A 542 20.60 -6.80 -3.93
N VAL A 543 21.09 -6.93 -2.68
CA VAL A 543 22.04 -5.99 -2.09
C VAL A 543 23.45 -6.25 -2.61
N ILE A 544 23.86 -7.51 -2.74
CA ILE A 544 25.18 -7.91 -3.24
C ILE A 544 25.40 -7.43 -4.68
N ALA A 545 24.36 -7.42 -5.51
CA ALA A 545 24.43 -6.97 -6.90
C ALA A 545 24.74 -5.47 -7.09
N HIS A 546 24.70 -4.67 -6.02
CA HIS A 546 25.20 -3.29 -6.05
C HIS A 546 26.73 -3.22 -6.05
N HIS A 547 27.41 -4.27 -5.59
CA HIS A 547 28.85 -4.30 -5.38
C HIS A 547 29.58 -5.22 -6.36
N PHE A 548 28.94 -6.29 -6.80
CA PHE A 548 29.53 -7.26 -7.73
C PHE A 548 28.99 -7.05 -9.15
N ALA A 549 29.85 -7.31 -10.16
CA ALA A 549 29.45 -7.20 -11.56
C ALA A 549 28.38 -8.25 -11.95
N LYS A 550 28.44 -9.45 -11.35
CA LYS A 550 27.49 -10.53 -11.57
C LYS A 550 27.19 -11.26 -10.25
N VAL A 551 25.94 -11.70 -10.07
CA VAL A 551 25.54 -12.53 -8.94
C VAL A 551 24.95 -13.84 -9.45
N VAL A 552 25.51 -14.96 -9.02
CA VAL A 552 24.91 -16.28 -9.18
C VAL A 552 23.97 -16.51 -7.99
N VAL A 553 22.76 -16.99 -8.26
CA VAL A 553 21.68 -17.17 -7.29
C VAL A 553 21.28 -18.64 -7.37
N SER A 554 21.40 -19.39 -6.28
CA SER A 554 20.99 -20.79 -6.25
C SER A 554 20.15 -21.14 -5.05
N ASP A 555 19.11 -21.92 -5.28
CA ASP A 555 18.22 -22.44 -4.25
C ASP A 555 17.76 -23.85 -4.64
N ALA A 556 17.53 -24.72 -3.65
CA ALA A 556 17.00 -26.05 -3.88
C ALA A 556 15.53 -25.98 -4.33
N GLY A 557 14.76 -25.00 -3.84
CA GLY A 557 13.34 -24.83 -4.15
C GLY A 557 13.11 -24.11 -5.48
N ALA A 558 12.38 -24.75 -6.40
CA ALA A 558 12.02 -24.16 -7.68
C ALA A 558 11.17 -22.88 -7.52
N ALA A 559 10.22 -22.89 -6.57
CA ALA A 559 9.34 -21.75 -6.32
C ALA A 559 10.10 -20.53 -5.75
N ASN A 560 11.09 -20.78 -4.90
CA ASN A 560 11.97 -19.75 -4.35
C ASN A 560 12.76 -19.07 -5.47
N LEU A 561 13.38 -19.88 -6.34
CA LEU A 561 14.16 -19.38 -7.46
C LEU A 561 13.29 -18.64 -8.50
N ALA A 562 12.06 -19.08 -8.73
CA ALA A 562 11.10 -18.37 -9.58
C ALA A 562 10.77 -16.98 -9.01
N THR A 563 10.58 -16.88 -7.70
CA THR A 563 10.37 -15.61 -7.00
C THR A 563 11.61 -14.72 -7.09
N ALA A 564 12.80 -15.27 -6.88
CA ALA A 564 14.06 -14.54 -7.04
C ALA A 564 14.23 -13.97 -8.45
N ARG A 565 13.87 -14.73 -9.50
CA ARG A 565 13.89 -14.24 -10.89
C ARG A 565 12.94 -13.06 -11.12
N ALA A 566 11.79 -13.05 -10.46
CA ALA A 566 10.83 -11.95 -10.57
C ALA A 566 11.30 -10.70 -9.82
N ASN A 567 11.99 -10.88 -8.69
CA ASN A 567 12.42 -9.79 -7.81
C ASN A 567 13.72 -9.11 -8.28
N LEU A 568 14.66 -9.88 -8.83
CA LEU A 568 16.01 -9.43 -9.12
C LEU A 568 16.11 -8.77 -10.49
N VAL A 569 16.28 -7.45 -10.49
CA VAL A 569 16.43 -6.62 -11.69
C VAL A 569 17.70 -5.75 -11.61
N PRO A 570 18.38 -5.51 -12.73
CA PRO A 570 18.05 -6.00 -14.06
C PRO A 570 18.57 -7.44 -14.26
N SER A 571 17.78 -8.27 -14.96
CA SER A 571 17.95 -9.74 -14.96
C SER A 571 19.30 -10.23 -15.49
N GLU A 572 19.95 -9.46 -16.36
CA GLU A 572 21.25 -9.78 -16.96
C GLU A 572 22.41 -9.80 -15.95
N ARG A 573 22.24 -9.16 -14.78
CA ARG A 573 23.22 -9.23 -13.69
C ARG A 573 23.17 -10.54 -12.91
N PHE A 574 22.14 -11.35 -13.12
CA PHE A 574 21.87 -12.52 -12.32
C PHE A 574 21.92 -13.81 -13.15
N ALA A 575 22.57 -14.84 -12.62
CA ALA A 575 22.50 -16.19 -13.14
C ALA A 575 21.84 -17.09 -12.10
N PHE A 576 20.90 -17.93 -12.52
CA PHE A 576 20.06 -18.67 -11.59
C PHE A 576 20.20 -20.17 -11.80
N HIS A 577 20.41 -20.92 -10.71
CA HIS A 577 20.52 -22.37 -10.74
C HIS A 577 19.62 -23.01 -9.68
N GLN A 578 18.82 -23.99 -10.08
CA GLN A 578 18.05 -24.78 -9.13
C GLN A 578 18.90 -25.97 -8.71
N GLY A 579 19.25 -26.02 -7.43
CA GLY A 579 20.05 -27.11 -6.87
C GLY A 579 20.51 -26.79 -5.45
N PRO A 580 20.82 -27.83 -4.67
CA PRO A 580 21.27 -27.66 -3.30
C PRO A 580 22.70 -27.10 -3.23
N ALA A 581 23.02 -26.40 -2.14
CA ALA A 581 24.30 -25.71 -1.96
C ALA A 581 25.49 -26.69 -1.92
N GLU A 582 25.25 -27.90 -1.41
CA GLU A 582 26.18 -29.02 -1.36
C GLU A 582 26.69 -29.40 -2.77
N GLN A 583 25.92 -29.12 -3.81
CA GLN A 583 26.25 -29.48 -5.20
C GLN A 583 26.71 -28.29 -6.04
N ALA A 584 26.97 -27.12 -5.46
CA ALA A 584 27.45 -25.94 -6.17
C ALA A 584 28.64 -26.25 -7.11
N SER A 585 29.64 -26.95 -6.60
CA SER A 585 30.85 -27.33 -7.35
C SER A 585 30.62 -28.28 -8.55
N ALA A 586 29.45 -28.92 -8.66
CA ALA A 586 29.14 -29.81 -9.77
C ALA A 586 28.76 -29.06 -11.07
N TRP A 587 28.32 -27.80 -10.96
CA TRP A 587 27.81 -27.03 -12.10
C TRP A 587 28.44 -25.63 -12.22
N LEU A 588 28.95 -25.06 -11.12
CA LEU A 588 29.76 -23.85 -11.16
C LEU A 588 31.21 -24.22 -11.48
N PRO A 589 31.86 -23.53 -12.44
CA PRO A 589 33.27 -23.79 -12.72
C PRO A 589 34.14 -23.59 -11.46
N PRO A 590 35.17 -24.41 -11.25
CA PRO A 590 36.12 -24.21 -10.15
C PRO A 590 36.73 -22.81 -10.20
N ARG A 591 36.93 -22.18 -9.03
CA ARG A 591 37.58 -20.86 -8.90
C ARG A 591 36.95 -19.76 -9.76
N SER A 592 35.62 -19.76 -9.86
CA SER A 592 34.87 -18.78 -10.66
C SER A 592 34.21 -17.69 -9.81
N VAL A 593 34.08 -17.90 -8.50
CA VAL A 593 33.38 -17.01 -7.57
C VAL A 593 34.37 -16.28 -6.68
N ASP A 594 34.15 -14.99 -6.48
CA ASP A 594 34.94 -14.17 -5.56
C ASP A 594 34.38 -14.20 -4.14
N LEU A 595 33.06 -14.13 -3.98
CA LEU A 595 32.38 -14.16 -2.69
C LEU A 595 31.17 -15.09 -2.72
N SER A 596 31.08 -16.00 -1.76
CA SER A 596 29.91 -16.86 -1.56
C SER A 596 29.18 -16.45 -0.29
N SER A 597 27.88 -16.15 -0.39
CA SER A 597 27.02 -15.76 0.73
C SER A 597 25.99 -16.84 1.06
N VAL A 598 25.75 -17.05 2.35
CA VAL A 598 24.66 -17.89 2.84
C VAL A 598 23.91 -17.15 3.94
N CYS A 599 22.66 -16.75 3.67
CA CYS A 599 21.86 -15.96 4.59
C CYS A 599 20.69 -16.77 5.11
N MET A 600 20.64 -17.04 6.43
CA MET A 600 19.55 -17.78 7.07
C MET A 600 19.23 -19.16 6.45
N ALA A 601 20.23 -19.85 5.90
CA ALA A 601 20.01 -21.13 5.22
C ALA A 601 20.90 -22.28 5.71
N PHE A 602 22.07 -21.99 6.30
CA PHE A 602 23.06 -23.02 6.73
C PHE A 602 22.48 -24.09 7.66
N HIS A 603 21.52 -23.73 8.51
CA HIS A 603 20.91 -24.67 9.45
C HIS A 603 20.09 -25.77 8.75
N TYR A 604 19.73 -25.60 7.49
CA TYR A 604 19.08 -26.64 6.68
C TYR A 604 20.04 -27.41 5.76
N MET A 605 21.34 -27.10 5.79
CA MET A 605 22.35 -27.68 4.92
C MET A 605 23.20 -28.70 5.67
N ASP A 606 23.87 -29.58 4.92
CA ASP A 606 25.07 -30.26 5.40
C ASP A 606 26.23 -29.24 5.40
N GLY A 607 26.66 -28.84 6.60
CA GLY A 607 27.66 -27.80 6.78
C GLY A 607 29.02 -28.16 6.16
N GLU A 608 29.47 -29.42 6.30
CA GLU A 608 30.76 -29.83 5.76
C GLU A 608 30.70 -29.92 4.23
N ALA A 609 29.69 -30.60 3.69
CA ALA A 609 29.54 -30.74 2.24
C ALA A 609 29.37 -29.38 1.55
N THR A 610 28.58 -28.47 2.14
CA THR A 610 28.39 -27.11 1.63
C THR A 610 29.69 -26.32 1.64
N VAL A 611 30.43 -26.32 2.76
CA VAL A 611 31.69 -25.58 2.88
C VAL A 611 32.73 -26.09 1.89
N ARG A 612 32.86 -27.41 1.70
CA ARG A 612 33.76 -28.00 0.70
C ARG A 612 33.36 -27.64 -0.73
N SER A 613 32.07 -27.69 -1.04
CA SER A 613 31.54 -27.33 -2.37
C SER A 613 31.76 -25.85 -2.68
N VAL A 614 31.52 -24.96 -1.71
CA VAL A 614 31.80 -23.53 -1.83
C VAL A 614 33.31 -23.26 -1.98
N ALA A 615 34.15 -23.91 -1.19
CA ALA A 615 35.60 -23.73 -1.28
C ALA A 615 36.17 -24.16 -2.65
N ALA A 616 35.53 -25.10 -3.34
CA ALA A 616 35.91 -25.51 -4.69
C ALA A 616 35.54 -24.48 -5.77
N THR A 617 34.45 -23.72 -5.58
CA THR A 617 34.02 -22.67 -6.54
C THR A 617 34.68 -21.32 -6.28
N LEU A 618 35.11 -21.05 -5.03
CA LEU A 618 35.80 -19.83 -4.66
C LEU A 618 37.20 -19.73 -5.28
N LYS A 619 37.56 -18.52 -5.72
CA LYS A 619 38.94 -18.18 -6.08
C LYS A 619 39.83 -18.16 -4.84
N PRO A 620 41.14 -18.44 -4.98
CA PRO A 620 42.11 -18.09 -3.95
C PRO A 620 41.97 -16.62 -3.53
N GLY A 621 41.93 -16.34 -2.23
CA GLY A 621 41.64 -15.00 -1.67
C GLY A 621 40.16 -14.59 -1.70
N GLY A 622 39.26 -15.44 -2.24
CA GLY A 622 37.82 -15.24 -2.19
C GLY A 622 37.25 -15.48 -0.78
N SER A 623 36.02 -15.03 -0.52
CA SER A 623 35.44 -15.10 0.83
C SER A 623 34.16 -15.95 0.89
N LEU A 624 34.07 -16.81 1.91
CA LEU A 624 32.79 -17.35 2.38
C LEU A 624 32.28 -16.44 3.50
N VAL A 625 31.08 -15.90 3.30
CA VAL A 625 30.38 -15.09 4.31
C VAL A 625 29.02 -15.70 4.62
N ALA A 626 28.63 -15.71 5.88
CA ALA A 626 27.36 -16.29 6.29
C ALA A 626 26.76 -15.53 7.45
N VAL A 627 25.43 -15.51 7.54
CA VAL A 627 24.71 -14.94 8.67
C VAL A 627 23.52 -15.80 9.08
N THR A 628 23.33 -15.95 10.39
CA THR A 628 22.06 -16.42 10.97
C THR A 628 21.70 -15.57 12.18
N TYR A 629 20.42 -15.32 12.37
CA TYR A 629 19.89 -14.71 13.59
C TYR A 629 19.02 -15.71 14.34
N GLY A 630 18.93 -15.55 15.66
CA GLY A 630 18.18 -16.45 16.53
C GLY A 630 16.66 -16.22 16.46
N PHE A 631 15.90 -17.27 16.78
CA PHE A 631 14.47 -17.17 17.11
C PHE A 631 14.23 -16.68 18.55
N ARG A 632 15.29 -16.68 19.36
CA ARG A 632 15.32 -15.92 20.61
C ARG A 632 15.27 -14.43 20.28
N LEU A 633 14.40 -13.70 20.96
CA LEU A 633 14.38 -12.23 20.95
C LEU A 633 14.93 -11.72 22.28
N LEU A 634 15.70 -10.64 22.19
CA LEU A 634 16.17 -9.87 23.34
C LEU A 634 15.22 -8.70 23.56
N PHE A 635 14.99 -8.32 24.81
CA PHE A 635 14.12 -7.20 25.17
C PHE A 635 14.90 -6.16 25.98
N PRO A 636 15.65 -5.25 25.32
CA PRO A 636 16.50 -4.27 26.00
C PRO A 636 15.74 -3.48 27.06
N GLY A 637 16.21 -3.56 28.31
CA GLY A 637 15.60 -2.88 29.45
C GLY A 637 14.34 -3.55 30.01
N ASN A 638 13.94 -4.73 29.51
CA ASN A 638 12.77 -5.48 29.99
C ASN A 638 13.06 -6.99 30.14
N PRO A 639 13.83 -7.40 31.16
CA PRO A 639 14.19 -8.81 31.36
C PRO A 639 12.99 -9.72 31.68
N ARG A 640 11.89 -9.15 32.18
CA ARG A 640 10.65 -9.90 32.41
C ARG A 640 10.01 -10.29 31.09
N ALA A 641 9.90 -9.37 30.13
CA ALA A 641 9.39 -9.67 28.79
C ALA A 641 10.24 -10.75 28.09
N GLU A 642 11.57 -10.68 28.20
CA GLU A 642 12.46 -11.70 27.64
C GLU A 642 12.23 -13.08 28.25
N THR A 643 12.08 -13.15 29.58
CA THR A 643 11.78 -14.41 30.29
C THR A 643 10.45 -15.01 29.84
N LEU A 644 9.41 -14.18 29.68
CA LEU A 644 8.08 -14.61 29.26
C LEU A 644 8.06 -15.07 27.79
N TRP A 645 8.72 -14.32 26.91
CA TRP A 645 8.92 -14.73 25.52
C TRP A 645 9.60 -16.10 25.43
N TYR A 646 10.73 -16.26 26.12
CA TYR A 646 11.46 -17.52 26.15
C TYR A 646 10.57 -18.66 26.69
N GLY A 647 9.88 -18.44 27.81
CA GLY A 647 9.01 -19.44 28.42
C GLY A 647 7.90 -19.90 27.48
N ALA A 648 7.19 -18.97 26.85
CA ALA A 648 6.14 -19.28 25.89
C ALA A 648 6.69 -20.00 24.65
N ALA A 649 7.75 -19.47 24.03
CA ALA A 649 8.33 -20.04 22.82
C ALA A 649 8.92 -21.45 23.06
N SER A 650 9.66 -21.63 24.16
CA SER A 650 10.27 -22.91 24.55
C SER A 650 9.20 -23.98 24.79
N ARG A 651 8.24 -23.67 25.65
CA ARG A 651 7.19 -24.61 26.07
C ARG A 651 6.35 -25.08 24.88
N GLU A 652 5.95 -24.14 24.04
CA GLU A 652 5.09 -24.45 22.90
C GLU A 652 5.86 -25.18 21.80
N THR A 653 7.15 -24.87 21.60
CA THR A 653 8.00 -25.66 20.70
C THR A 653 8.14 -27.10 21.18
N LEU A 654 8.38 -27.33 22.48
CA LEU A 654 8.45 -28.68 23.06
C LEU A 654 7.12 -29.43 22.94
N ARG A 655 5.99 -28.74 23.10
CA ARG A 655 4.67 -29.33 22.86
C ARG A 655 4.53 -29.79 21.41
N LEU A 656 4.84 -28.92 20.45
CA LEU A 656 4.76 -29.23 19.02
C LEU A 656 5.70 -30.40 18.62
N LEU A 657 6.88 -30.50 19.23
CA LEU A 657 7.79 -31.63 19.09
C LEU A 657 7.16 -32.94 19.62
N ARG A 658 6.60 -32.93 20.83
CA ARG A 658 5.96 -34.12 21.44
C ARG A 658 4.72 -34.58 20.69
N GLU A 659 3.97 -33.64 20.12
CA GLU A 659 2.81 -33.90 19.26
C GLU A 659 3.21 -34.41 17.85
N GLY A 660 4.50 -34.44 17.52
CA GLY A 660 4.99 -34.87 16.20
C GLY A 660 4.59 -33.92 15.07
N ARG A 661 4.33 -32.64 15.39
CA ARG A 661 3.92 -31.61 14.42
C ARG A 661 5.10 -31.01 13.65
N ILE A 662 6.32 -31.19 14.16
CA ILE A 662 7.57 -30.76 13.51
C ILE A 662 8.26 -32.02 12.98
N PHE A 663 8.49 -32.06 11.66
CA PHE A 663 9.07 -33.23 10.99
C PHE A 663 10.59 -33.33 11.20
N PRO A 664 11.19 -34.53 11.07
CA PRO A 664 12.58 -34.79 11.51
C PRO A 664 13.64 -33.83 10.94
N ALA A 665 13.60 -33.53 9.64
CA ALA A 665 14.54 -32.59 9.03
C ALA A 665 14.40 -31.16 9.57
N ALA A 666 13.17 -30.72 9.90
CA ALA A 666 12.96 -29.44 10.57
C ALA A 666 13.45 -29.45 12.03
N VAL A 667 13.35 -30.58 12.75
CA VAL A 667 13.94 -30.72 14.10
C VAL A 667 15.46 -30.57 14.05
N GLN A 668 16.12 -31.20 13.08
CA GLN A 668 17.56 -31.06 12.89
C GLN A 668 17.95 -29.62 12.52
N GLY A 669 17.17 -28.97 11.65
CA GLY A 669 17.40 -27.57 11.30
C GLY A 669 17.22 -26.62 12.48
N LEU A 670 16.21 -26.86 13.32
CA LEU A 670 15.98 -26.13 14.55
C LEU A 670 17.17 -26.27 15.51
N ALA A 671 17.62 -27.51 15.73
CA ALA A 671 18.75 -27.82 16.58
C ALA A 671 20.04 -27.10 16.15
N LYS A 672 20.31 -27.06 14.84
CA LYS A 672 21.43 -26.29 14.28
C LYS A 672 21.26 -24.79 14.52
N SER A 673 20.07 -24.22 14.25
CA SER A 673 19.81 -22.78 14.41
C SER A 673 20.04 -22.27 15.83
N MET A 674 19.77 -23.10 16.84
CA MET A 674 19.99 -22.76 18.26
C MET A 674 21.46 -22.70 18.68
N THR A 675 22.39 -23.08 17.80
CA THR A 675 23.85 -22.95 17.99
C THR A 675 24.45 -21.79 17.18
N GLY A 676 23.61 -20.98 16.52
CA GLY A 676 24.09 -19.97 15.58
C GLY A 676 24.76 -20.63 14.36
N LEU A 677 25.99 -20.25 14.05
CA LEU A 677 26.81 -20.88 13.00
C LEU A 677 27.96 -21.72 13.56
N ASP A 678 28.00 -21.98 14.86
CA ASP A 678 29.11 -22.72 15.48
C ASP A 678 29.25 -24.13 14.94
N PHE A 679 28.16 -24.77 14.50
CA PHE A 679 28.18 -26.10 13.89
C PHE A 679 28.81 -26.16 12.48
N VAL A 680 29.05 -25.01 11.84
CA VAL A 680 29.63 -24.96 10.49
C VAL A 680 31.15 -25.11 10.58
N PRO A 681 31.75 -26.17 10.00
CA PRO A 681 33.19 -26.37 10.03
C PRO A 681 33.91 -25.45 9.03
N LEU A 682 35.13 -25.03 9.34
CA LEU A 682 36.00 -24.26 8.45
C LEU A 682 37.37 -24.95 8.37
N PRO A 683 37.54 -25.97 7.50
CA PRO A 683 38.75 -26.77 7.46
C PRO A 683 39.99 -25.96 7.05
N GLY A 684 41.09 -26.06 7.81
CA GLY A 684 42.33 -25.30 7.56
C GLY A 684 43.11 -25.70 6.30
N ASP A 685 42.75 -26.83 5.66
CA ASP A 685 43.20 -27.18 4.31
C ASP A 685 42.49 -26.34 3.22
N LEU A 686 41.35 -25.74 3.55
CA LEU A 686 40.53 -24.96 2.62
C LEU A 686 40.57 -23.46 2.90
N PHE A 687 40.59 -23.04 4.17
CA PHE A 687 40.53 -21.63 4.55
C PHE A 687 41.81 -21.18 5.25
N GLU A 688 42.10 -19.88 5.16
CA GLU A 688 43.20 -19.26 5.92
C GLU A 688 42.95 -19.39 7.44
N PRO A 689 44.01 -19.52 8.25
CA PRO A 689 43.86 -19.52 9.71
C PRO A 689 43.30 -18.16 10.18
N GLY A 690 42.53 -18.15 11.27
CA GLY A 690 41.93 -16.93 11.81
C GLY A 690 40.59 -16.56 11.20
N ALA A 691 39.80 -17.53 10.72
CA ALA A 691 38.43 -17.27 10.30
C ALA A 691 37.63 -16.60 11.42
N ARG A 692 36.83 -15.58 11.08
CA ARG A 692 36.16 -14.75 12.08
C ARG A 692 34.76 -15.27 12.34
N ARG A 693 34.48 -15.57 13.61
CA ARG A 693 33.18 -15.95 14.16
C ARG A 693 32.65 -14.73 14.93
N VAL A 694 31.80 -13.95 14.31
CA VAL A 694 31.28 -12.70 14.88
C VAL A 694 29.91 -12.93 15.50
N TYR A 695 29.76 -12.57 16.77
CA TYR A 695 28.51 -12.64 17.53
C TYR A 695 28.02 -11.23 17.82
N ILE A 696 26.83 -10.89 17.33
CA ILE A 696 26.23 -9.56 17.43
C ILE A 696 25.06 -9.60 18.41
N ASN A 697 25.01 -8.62 19.33
CA ASN A 697 24.04 -8.54 20.43
C ASN A 697 24.04 -9.80 21.30
N VAL A 698 25.22 -10.37 21.52
CA VAL A 698 25.44 -11.58 22.31
C VAL A 698 26.50 -11.29 23.38
N SER A 699 26.26 -11.74 24.61
CA SER A 699 27.25 -11.67 25.67
C SER A 699 28.26 -12.83 25.56
N PRO A 700 29.57 -12.59 25.72
CA PRO A 700 30.58 -13.65 25.71
C PRO A 700 30.43 -14.64 26.87
N ASP A 701 29.82 -14.21 27.97
CA ASP A 701 29.58 -15.04 29.16
C ASP A 701 28.30 -15.86 29.05
N GLU A 702 27.51 -15.67 27.99
CA GLU A 702 26.25 -16.37 27.81
C GLU A 702 26.47 -17.70 27.08
N PRO A 703 26.16 -18.86 27.72
CA PRO A 703 26.55 -20.16 27.18
C PRO A 703 25.73 -20.61 25.97
N ARG A 704 24.47 -20.16 25.84
CA ARG A 704 23.56 -20.57 24.75
C ARG A 704 22.76 -19.38 24.21
N PRO A 705 23.43 -18.42 23.55
CA PRO A 705 22.84 -17.13 23.24
C PRO A 705 21.74 -17.19 22.16
N PHE A 706 21.77 -18.21 21.30
CA PHE A 706 20.77 -18.41 20.24
C PHE A 706 19.63 -19.36 20.63
N CYS A 707 19.74 -20.01 21.78
CA CYS A 707 18.79 -21.01 22.22
C CYS A 707 17.49 -20.37 22.71
N PHE A 708 16.36 -20.91 22.27
CA PHE A 708 15.02 -20.45 22.64
C PHE A 708 14.09 -21.60 23.09
N VAL A 709 14.65 -22.82 23.20
CA VAL A 709 13.94 -24.04 23.58
C VAL A 709 14.77 -24.76 24.64
N ASP A 710 14.11 -25.22 25.70
CA ASP A 710 14.78 -25.95 26.76
C ASP A 710 15.36 -27.28 26.25
N PRO A 711 16.52 -27.70 26.77
CA PRO A 711 17.15 -28.94 26.34
C PRO A 711 16.29 -30.14 26.74
N ASP A 712 15.97 -30.99 25.77
CA ASP A 712 15.26 -32.25 25.98
C ASP A 712 15.88 -33.30 25.06
N ALA A 713 16.83 -34.08 25.60
CA ALA A 713 17.63 -35.05 24.84
C ALA A 713 16.78 -36.18 24.22
N ALA A 714 15.52 -36.35 24.67
CA ALA A 714 14.60 -37.31 24.08
C ALA A 714 13.93 -36.76 22.80
N LEU A 715 13.92 -35.44 22.60
CA LEU A 715 13.23 -34.77 21.49
C LEU A 715 14.18 -34.19 20.46
N TRP A 716 15.30 -33.61 20.90
CA TRP A 716 16.30 -33.01 20.02
C TRP A 716 17.68 -32.99 20.68
N GLN A 717 18.73 -32.89 19.87
CA GLN A 717 20.10 -32.79 20.33
C GLN A 717 20.76 -31.57 19.69
N GLU A 718 21.43 -30.78 20.52
CA GLU A 718 22.19 -29.60 20.07
C GLU A 718 23.30 -30.01 19.10
N ALA A 719 23.47 -29.23 18.02
CA ALA A 719 24.51 -29.50 17.04
C ALA A 719 25.90 -29.27 17.67
N PRO A 720 26.87 -30.17 17.44
CA PRO A 720 28.21 -30.00 18.01
C PRO A 720 28.88 -28.76 17.41
N SER A 721 29.51 -27.95 18.25
CA SER A 721 30.35 -26.84 17.80
C SER A 721 31.54 -27.37 17.00
N GLN A 722 31.81 -26.72 15.86
CA GLN A 722 32.91 -26.93 14.94
C GLN A 722 33.81 -25.69 14.86
N VAL A 723 33.76 -24.82 15.89
CA VAL A 723 34.64 -23.65 15.99
C VAL A 723 36.05 -24.12 16.33
N ALA A 724 36.99 -23.89 15.42
CA ALA A 724 38.37 -24.33 15.59
C ALA A 724 39.10 -23.43 16.61
N PRO A 725 40.14 -23.94 17.32
CA PRO A 725 40.96 -23.12 18.23
C PRO A 725 41.60 -21.90 17.57
N GLU A 726 41.88 -21.98 16.27
CA GLU A 726 42.42 -20.92 15.43
C GLU A 726 41.37 -19.92 14.92
N ASP A 727 40.07 -20.17 15.10
CA ASP A 727 39.00 -19.22 14.74
C ASP A 727 39.00 -18.03 15.70
N ALA A 728 38.91 -16.81 15.15
CA ALA A 728 38.79 -15.59 15.92
C ALA A 728 37.33 -15.34 16.34
N ARG A 729 37.02 -15.45 17.64
CA ARG A 729 35.72 -15.08 18.19
C ARG A 729 35.65 -13.58 18.47
N GLU A 730 34.66 -12.91 17.91
CA GLU A 730 34.45 -11.48 18.06
C GLU A 730 33.03 -11.20 18.57
N TYR A 731 32.90 -10.30 19.54
CA TYR A 731 31.61 -9.92 20.11
C TYR A 731 31.38 -8.44 19.88
N MET A 732 30.21 -8.08 19.38
CA MET A 732 29.85 -6.68 19.15
C MET A 732 28.37 -6.42 19.39
N CYS A 733 28.01 -5.15 19.52
CA CYS A 733 26.63 -4.70 19.59
C CYS A 733 26.29 -3.92 18.33
N ASP A 734 25.17 -4.24 17.72
CA ASP A 734 24.63 -3.51 16.58
C ASP A 734 23.10 -3.45 16.70
N ARG A 735 22.62 -2.27 17.13
CA ARG A 735 21.19 -2.01 17.33
C ARG A 735 20.38 -1.97 16.03
N SER A 736 21.04 -1.93 14.86
CA SER A 736 20.34 -2.04 13.59
C SER A 736 19.74 -3.44 13.39
N TRP A 737 20.23 -4.43 14.14
CA TRP A 737 19.55 -5.70 14.38
C TRP A 737 18.53 -5.56 15.53
N GLY A 738 17.58 -4.65 15.38
CA GLY A 738 16.49 -4.43 16.33
C GLY A 738 15.30 -3.68 15.72
N ARG A 739 14.15 -3.72 16.40
CA ARG A 739 12.93 -2.97 16.00
C ARG A 739 12.02 -2.67 17.18
N GLN A 740 11.01 -1.84 16.94
CA GLN A 740 9.81 -1.78 17.77
C GLN A 740 8.82 -2.85 17.29
N ALA A 741 8.27 -3.63 18.21
CA ALA A 741 7.34 -4.72 17.94
C ALA A 741 6.09 -4.60 18.82
N ASP A 742 4.91 -4.71 18.22
CA ASP A 742 3.65 -4.94 18.93
C ASP A 742 3.38 -6.44 19.07
N THR A 743 2.27 -6.78 19.74
CA THR A 743 1.88 -8.18 19.96
C THR A 743 1.56 -8.91 18.66
N ALA A 744 1.00 -8.23 17.65
CA ALA A 744 0.70 -8.84 16.35
C ALA A 744 1.99 -9.25 15.63
N TRP A 745 3.01 -8.39 15.67
CA TRP A 745 4.31 -8.66 15.11
C TRP A 745 5.01 -9.84 15.82
N LEU A 746 4.95 -9.87 17.16
CA LEU A 746 5.50 -10.96 17.96
C LEU A 746 4.84 -12.31 17.63
N ARG A 747 3.52 -12.37 17.48
CA ARG A 747 2.80 -13.57 17.00
C ARG A 747 3.24 -13.96 15.60
N GLY A 748 3.31 -12.98 14.69
CA GLY A 748 3.71 -13.18 13.30
C GLY A 748 5.15 -13.70 13.16
N PHE A 749 6.07 -13.27 14.03
CA PHE A 749 7.45 -13.76 14.06
C PHE A 749 7.52 -15.26 14.33
N LEU A 750 6.80 -15.77 15.34
CA LEU A 750 6.73 -17.21 15.64
C LEU A 750 5.96 -17.97 14.55
N ALA A 751 4.83 -17.43 14.08
CA ALA A 751 4.01 -18.07 13.06
C ALA A 751 4.76 -18.28 11.73
N SER A 752 5.54 -17.29 11.29
CA SER A 752 6.35 -17.36 10.07
C SER A 752 7.51 -18.37 10.15
N CYS A 753 7.79 -18.95 11.32
CA CYS A 753 8.72 -20.08 11.43
C CYS A 753 8.12 -21.38 10.88
N HIS A 754 6.80 -21.40 10.60
CA HIS A 754 6.08 -22.56 10.11
C HIS A 754 6.21 -23.82 10.97
N LEU A 755 6.53 -23.66 12.26
CA LEU A 755 6.61 -24.76 13.24
C LEU A 755 5.23 -25.23 13.72
N GLY A 756 4.17 -24.44 13.47
CA GLY A 756 2.79 -24.80 13.81
C GLY A 756 2.24 -24.14 15.08
N PHE A 757 2.83 -23.03 15.53
CA PHE A 757 2.23 -22.18 16.57
C PHE A 757 0.83 -21.73 16.17
N ASP A 758 -0.10 -21.78 17.11
CA ASP A 758 -1.53 -21.56 16.88
C ASP A 758 -2.18 -20.89 18.10
N ASP A 759 -3.51 -20.80 18.12
CA ASP A 759 -4.24 -20.13 19.21
C ASP A 759 -3.98 -20.74 20.59
N THR A 760 -3.56 -22.01 20.65
CA THR A 760 -3.18 -22.62 21.93
C THR A 760 -1.86 -22.07 22.45
N THR A 761 -0.95 -21.63 21.56
CA THR A 761 0.28 -20.91 21.91
C THR A 761 -0.03 -19.55 22.51
N TRP A 762 -1.05 -18.84 22.02
CA TRP A 762 -1.40 -17.49 22.50
C TRP A 762 -2.22 -17.52 23.79
N ALA A 763 -2.83 -18.66 24.11
CA ALA A 763 -3.67 -18.84 25.29
C ALA A 763 -2.87 -19.11 26.58
N VAL A 764 -1.54 -19.21 26.51
CA VAL A 764 -0.69 -19.55 27.65
C VAL A 764 -0.43 -18.34 28.53
N ASP A 765 -0.39 -18.55 29.85
CA ASP A 765 -0.22 -17.46 30.84
C ASP A 765 1.01 -16.59 30.55
N GLU A 766 2.13 -17.20 30.18
CA GLU A 766 3.37 -16.50 29.85
C GLU A 766 3.20 -15.55 28.66
N TRP A 767 2.44 -15.97 27.64
CA TRP A 767 2.16 -15.15 26.46
C TRP A 767 1.19 -14.03 26.80
N GLN A 768 0.12 -14.31 27.53
CA GLN A 768 -0.85 -13.30 27.95
C GLN A 768 -0.20 -12.21 28.83
N GLU A 769 0.71 -12.59 29.73
CA GLU A 769 1.47 -11.63 30.52
C GLU A 769 2.44 -10.80 29.66
N LEU A 770 3.10 -11.43 28.68
CA LEU A 770 3.93 -10.70 27.71
C LEU A 770 3.11 -9.66 26.93
N GLU A 771 1.92 -10.03 26.46
CA GLU A 771 1.03 -9.10 25.75
C GLU A 771 0.62 -7.92 26.63
N ALA A 772 0.29 -8.18 27.89
CA ALA A 772 -0.02 -7.12 28.84
C ALA A 772 1.16 -6.15 29.04
N ILE A 773 2.41 -6.65 29.11
CA ILE A 773 3.61 -5.81 29.21
C ILE A 773 3.79 -4.93 27.96
N VAL A 774 3.55 -5.49 26.78
CA VAL A 774 3.66 -4.79 25.49
C VAL A 774 2.57 -3.71 25.37
N HIS A 775 1.32 -4.04 25.71
CA HIS A 775 0.19 -3.10 25.68
C HIS A 775 0.32 -1.97 26.71
N ALA A 776 1.00 -2.21 27.83
CA ALA A 776 1.29 -1.18 28.82
C ALA A 776 2.35 -0.16 28.37
N GLN A 777 3.07 -0.41 27.27
CA GLN A 777 4.03 0.56 26.72
C GLN A 777 3.30 1.75 26.07
N PRO A 778 3.88 2.96 26.05
CA PRO A 778 3.22 4.18 25.57
C PRO A 778 2.61 4.14 24.15
N ASN A 779 3.08 3.22 23.30
CA ASN A 779 2.60 3.02 21.92
C ASN A 779 2.06 1.61 21.65
N GLY A 780 1.91 0.77 22.69
CA GLY A 780 1.60 -0.65 22.52
C GLY A 780 2.71 -1.45 21.83
N THR A 781 3.93 -0.93 21.81
CA THR A 781 5.11 -1.56 21.19
C THR A 781 6.27 -1.65 22.18
N ILE A 782 7.08 -2.70 22.07
CA ILE A 782 8.29 -2.93 22.85
C ILE A 782 9.52 -3.01 21.95
N ALA A 783 10.67 -2.54 22.44
CA ALA A 783 11.94 -2.69 21.75
C ALA A 783 12.41 -4.15 21.80
N ILE A 784 12.81 -4.68 20.65
CA ILE A 784 13.43 -6.00 20.54
C ILE A 784 14.75 -5.92 19.75
N GLU A 785 15.68 -6.81 20.07
CA GLU A 785 16.94 -7.01 19.35
C GLU A 785 17.15 -8.50 19.06
N TRP A 786 17.91 -8.82 18.01
CA TRP A 786 18.24 -10.20 17.66
C TRP A 786 19.68 -10.54 18.05
N PRO A 787 19.93 -11.72 18.64
CA PRO A 787 21.25 -12.31 18.66
C PRO A 787 21.58 -12.80 17.24
N VAL A 788 22.77 -12.47 16.73
CA VAL A 788 23.21 -12.83 15.36
C VAL A 788 24.58 -13.49 15.39
N SER A 789 24.79 -14.52 14.56
CA SER A 789 26.07 -15.17 14.31
C SER A 789 26.47 -14.98 12.85
N VAL A 790 27.72 -14.60 12.62
CA VAL A 790 28.29 -14.34 11.30
C VAL A 790 29.61 -15.10 11.16
N ILE A 791 29.82 -15.71 9.99
CA ILE A 791 31.11 -16.29 9.58
C ILE A 791 31.73 -15.41 8.50
N LEU A 792 33.03 -15.15 8.63
CA LEU A 792 33.87 -14.56 7.57
C LEU A 792 35.13 -15.41 7.43
N ALA A 793 35.27 -16.09 6.30
CA ALA A 793 36.41 -16.96 6.04
C ALA A 793 37.00 -16.70 4.65
N THR A 794 38.33 -16.66 4.54
CA THR A 794 39.05 -16.43 3.30
C THR A 794 39.58 -17.75 2.73
N ARG A 795 39.37 -17.98 1.44
CA ARG A 795 39.87 -19.14 0.71
C ARG A 795 41.39 -19.06 0.60
N LYS A 796 42.08 -20.10 1.07
CA LYS A 796 43.55 -20.19 1.07
C LYS A 796 44.19 -19.97 -0.31
N MET A 797 45.33 -19.28 -0.34
CA MET A 797 46.15 -19.10 -1.55
C MET A 797 46.88 -20.40 -1.93
N GLU A 798 47.03 -20.69 -3.23
CA GLU A 798 47.84 -21.85 -3.66
C GLU A 798 49.32 -21.60 -3.41
N GLY A 799 49.98 -22.52 -2.70
CA GLY A 799 51.43 -22.47 -2.41
C GLY A 799 51.80 -22.36 -0.93
N GLU A 800 50.83 -22.16 -0.05
CA GLU A 800 51.03 -22.19 1.41
C GLU A 800 50.61 -23.57 1.95
N SER A 801 51.52 -24.54 1.92
CA SER A 801 51.41 -25.80 2.65
C SER A 801 52.23 -25.74 3.93
#